data_AF-A0A518J004-F1
#
_entry.id   AF-A0A518J004-F1
#
_cell.length_a   1.000
_cell.length_b   1.000
_cell.length_c   1.000
_cell.angle_alpha   90.00
_cell.angle_beta   90.00
_cell.angle_gamma   90.00
#
_symmetry.space_group_name_H-M   'P 1'
#
loop_
_entity.id
_entity.type
_entity.pdbx_description
1 polymer ?
#
loop_
_entity_poly.entity_id
_entity_poly.type
_entity_poly.pdbx_seq_one_letter_code
_entity_poly.pdbx_strand_id
1 'polypeptide(L)'
;MRICHVRTSLWLILLALACPCIDAAENLPTAGAPSDAADAQETLAGHSYHGEFLNEGPRQRALLMGGTGAVKFPVTTSSPEAQAFFEQGLGQFYGFWYLEAERSFRQAAQLDPECAMAYWGAALATRKVERRAKGFIAEAVKRKDAVTKRERMYIEALDADLNFMQRLKEKEEAKKAKDKKADDKKSGDKQDKAEDEADKDTKAEADKDEKKSDTKAEKTEAEKKAEKELEAERKEKRAKEYTEALEAIALEFPDDIEAKALLSLQLYDNKGELPNPSILAVDGLMDKVFAAEPMHPAHHFRIHLWDYKKPEVALESAALCGPAAPSIAHMWHMPGHIYSRLKRYRDAAWQQEASARVDHAQMIRDGLLPDQIHNFAHNNEWLIRNLNHIGRADDAVDLAINMIQLPRHPKYNTLEKKGSTHYGRLRLVETLTQYERWQQAIELCQSPLLEPTDDEKQQLVRLRLLGVASFMADQSAGGEQVLADLNDQLKKKRAEQKEAGKKAADEATEKAIDAAAVKAAGEKARRDAEAELAKQASEKPSEPAAAEADSAEAAETETAVATKATDDEESVAKQAADPKAAESKEDPAASIDQRVAAAEAKARQQQIDKHQKAIDKARTAARKPFDTPINNLVKAIAEIEGFRELAAENYDAALPLLKKAGSDVSPYYLAICNLRSGDPKTAIAALKKEAGKSKQEVLPLAWLTEVYAAAGDWKLAEETFEKLREISSDLDLEAVPFARLQPIAEQLDLAADWRVAAQPSDDLGERPDLDSLGPFRWHPSPAVTWNLTDSQGEPRSLEDYRGRPVVVIFYLGYACLHCAEQLQAFSPMAEEFAKAGIEIVAISSDPESDLQKSIKLYDDKPLPFTLISDPDLQTFKAYRAFDDFENQPLHGTFLIDSEGLIRWQDIGFEPFMKPQFVLDEAARLLKPQ
;
A
#
# COMPACT_ATOMS: atom_id res chain seq x y z
N MET A 1 -54.37 -22.07 9.34
CA MET A 1 -55.82 -22.11 9.03
C MET A 1 -55.99 -21.97 7.51
N ARG A 2 -56.68 -22.93 6.86
CA ARG A 2 -57.08 -23.02 5.42
C ARG A 2 -55.90 -23.13 4.43
N ILE A 3 -55.52 -24.27 3.82
CA ILE A 3 -56.21 -25.35 3.07
C ILE A 3 -57.12 -24.85 1.95
N CYS A 4 -56.67 -25.00 0.69
CA CYS A 4 -57.44 -25.63 -0.41
C CYS A 4 -56.52 -26.03 -1.59
N HIS A 5 -56.51 -27.34 -1.90
CA HIS A 5 -56.11 -27.97 -3.16
C HIS A 5 -57.23 -27.86 -4.21
N VAL A 6 -56.91 -27.93 -5.52
CA VAL A 6 -57.49 -28.80 -6.60
C VAL A 6 -56.60 -28.59 -7.85
N ARG A 7 -55.79 -29.54 -8.37
CA ARG A 7 -56.02 -30.78 -9.19
C ARG A 7 -56.36 -30.59 -10.70
N THR A 8 -55.35 -30.84 -11.54
CA THR A 8 -55.26 -31.72 -12.75
C THR A 8 -56.32 -31.68 -13.88
N SER A 9 -55.85 -31.56 -15.15
CA SER A 9 -56.03 -32.49 -16.32
C SER A 9 -55.54 -31.81 -17.63
N LEU A 10 -54.44 -32.23 -18.25
CA LEU A 10 -54.32 -33.19 -19.38
C LEU A 10 -55.16 -32.86 -20.63
N TRP A 11 -54.51 -32.41 -21.72
CA TRP A 11 -54.87 -32.72 -23.11
C TRP A 11 -53.60 -32.91 -23.96
N LEU A 12 -53.48 -34.12 -24.50
CA LEU A 12 -52.51 -34.58 -25.51
C LEU A 12 -52.96 -34.16 -26.91
N ILE A 13 -52.03 -33.70 -27.75
CA ILE A 13 -52.08 -33.93 -29.20
C ILE A 13 -50.66 -34.30 -29.67
N LEU A 14 -50.53 -35.52 -30.21
CA LEU A 14 -49.39 -36.05 -30.96
C LEU A 14 -49.32 -35.41 -32.35
N LEU A 15 -48.11 -35.13 -32.84
CA LEU A 15 -47.74 -35.47 -34.21
C LEU A 15 -46.23 -35.74 -34.30
N ALA A 16 -45.88 -36.98 -34.62
CA ALA A 16 -44.54 -37.45 -34.89
C ALA A 16 -44.17 -37.17 -36.36
N LEU A 17 -42.97 -36.66 -36.61
CA LEU A 17 -42.24 -36.82 -37.87
C LEU A 17 -40.73 -36.75 -37.57
N ALA A 18 -40.00 -37.65 -38.23
CA ALA A 18 -38.65 -38.08 -37.96
C ALA A 18 -37.56 -36.98 -38.06
N CYS A 19 -36.57 -37.06 -37.18
CA CYS A 19 -35.25 -36.44 -37.35
C CYS A 19 -34.18 -37.46 -36.89
N PRO A 20 -33.11 -37.70 -37.65
CA PRO A 20 -32.16 -38.76 -37.37
C PRO A 20 -31.21 -38.38 -36.23
N CYS A 21 -30.92 -39.35 -35.36
CA CYS A 21 -29.79 -39.31 -34.45
C CYS A 21 -28.51 -39.14 -35.29
N ILE A 22 -27.79 -38.05 -35.05
CA ILE A 22 -26.37 -37.93 -35.39
C ILE A 22 -25.66 -37.86 -34.04
N ASP A 23 -24.86 -38.88 -33.77
CA ASP A 23 -23.84 -38.88 -32.73
C ASP A 23 -22.92 -37.66 -32.94
N ALA A 24 -22.90 -36.77 -31.95
CA ALA A 24 -21.91 -35.70 -31.83
C ALA A 24 -21.18 -35.87 -30.50
N ALA A 25 -20.45 -36.99 -30.41
CA ALA A 25 -19.46 -37.25 -29.38
C ALA A 25 -18.21 -37.81 -30.08
N GLU A 26 -17.56 -36.98 -30.90
CA GLU A 26 -16.18 -37.14 -31.37
C GLU A 26 -15.85 -35.93 -32.26
N ASN A 27 -15.21 -34.92 -31.67
CA ASN A 27 -14.27 -33.98 -32.30
C ASN A 27 -13.86 -32.93 -31.26
N LEU A 28 -13.20 -33.39 -30.20
CA LEU A 28 -12.19 -32.56 -29.55
C LEU A 28 -11.03 -32.44 -30.55
N PRO A 29 -10.48 -31.24 -30.82
CA PRO A 29 -9.24 -31.15 -31.57
C PRO A 29 -8.18 -31.89 -30.76
N THR A 30 -7.74 -33.04 -31.27
CA THR A 30 -6.59 -33.76 -30.75
C THR A 30 -5.40 -32.82 -30.82
N ALA A 31 -4.85 -32.47 -29.66
CA ALA A 31 -3.61 -31.74 -29.54
C ALA A 31 -2.57 -32.38 -30.46
N GLY A 32 -2.11 -31.63 -31.46
CA GLY A 32 -1.00 -32.06 -32.30
C GLY A 32 0.22 -32.26 -31.41
N ALA A 33 0.81 -33.44 -31.46
CA ALA A 33 2.10 -33.70 -30.81
C ALA A 33 3.11 -32.64 -31.29
N PRO A 34 3.89 -32.03 -30.37
CA PRO A 34 4.90 -31.05 -30.77
C PRO A 34 5.95 -31.72 -31.64
N SER A 35 6.15 -31.18 -32.84
CA SER A 35 7.21 -31.59 -33.75
C SER A 35 8.58 -31.24 -33.18
N ASP A 36 9.49 -32.19 -33.33
CA ASP A 36 10.87 -32.27 -32.85
C ASP A 36 11.69 -30.98 -32.66
N ALA A 37 12.37 -30.97 -31.51
CA ALA A 37 13.75 -30.57 -31.27
C ALA A 37 14.20 -29.13 -31.62
N ALA A 38 14.03 -28.24 -30.63
CA ALA A 38 14.94 -27.12 -30.41
C ALA A 38 15.07 -26.88 -28.89
N ASP A 39 16.26 -27.19 -28.34
CA ASP A 39 16.76 -26.92 -26.97
C ASP A 39 15.70 -26.64 -25.88
N ALA A 40 15.08 -27.70 -25.37
CA ALA A 40 14.25 -27.63 -24.17
C ALA A 40 15.16 -27.49 -22.93
N GLN A 41 15.39 -26.26 -22.51
CA GLN A 41 15.70 -25.99 -21.11
C GLN A 41 14.49 -26.50 -20.31
N GLU A 42 14.67 -27.52 -19.47
CA GLU A 42 13.59 -28.16 -18.71
C GLU A 42 12.89 -27.11 -17.84
N THR A 43 11.72 -26.64 -18.27
CA THR A 43 10.93 -25.66 -17.52
C THR A 43 10.39 -26.34 -16.27
N LEU A 44 10.71 -25.77 -15.10
CA LEU A 44 10.22 -26.28 -13.81
C LEU A 44 8.70 -26.35 -13.78
N ALA A 45 8.14 -27.35 -13.10
CA ALA A 45 6.69 -27.52 -12.96
C ALA A 45 6.03 -26.26 -12.36
N GLY A 46 4.97 -25.76 -13.01
CA GLY A 46 4.29 -24.50 -12.65
C GLY A 46 4.85 -23.24 -13.33
N HIS A 47 5.98 -23.35 -14.04
CA HIS A 47 6.56 -22.26 -14.84
C HIS A 47 6.12 -22.33 -16.31
N SER A 48 5.97 -21.15 -16.92
CA SER A 48 5.54 -20.96 -18.30
C SER A 48 6.53 -21.51 -19.32
N TYR A 49 6.01 -22.18 -20.35
CA TYR A 49 6.77 -22.59 -21.54
C TYR A 49 7.02 -21.42 -22.50
N HIS A 50 6.14 -20.42 -22.49
CA HIS A 50 6.20 -19.27 -23.39
C HIS A 50 7.04 -18.11 -22.82
N GLY A 51 7.87 -18.40 -21.81
CA GLY A 51 8.83 -17.47 -21.22
C GLY A 51 8.44 -16.98 -19.83
N GLU A 52 9.44 -16.58 -19.06
CA GLU A 52 9.26 -16.23 -17.64
C GLU A 52 8.30 -15.08 -17.40
N PHE A 53 8.04 -14.23 -18.40
CA PHE A 53 7.15 -13.09 -18.26
C PHE A 53 5.71 -13.52 -18.00
N LEU A 54 5.32 -14.75 -18.33
CA LEU A 54 4.01 -15.33 -17.99
C LEU A 54 3.98 -16.06 -16.64
N ASN A 55 5.09 -16.13 -15.90
CA ASN A 55 5.11 -16.76 -14.57
C ASN A 55 4.29 -15.98 -13.53
N GLU A 56 3.88 -14.76 -13.84
CA GLU A 56 3.05 -13.92 -12.97
C GLU A 56 1.70 -13.60 -13.68
N GLY A 57 0.81 -12.84 -13.04
CA GLY A 57 -0.44 -12.36 -13.66
C GLY A 57 -1.59 -13.38 -13.66
N PRO A 58 -2.66 -13.15 -14.45
CA PRO A 58 -3.83 -14.01 -14.46
C PRO A 58 -3.49 -15.38 -15.08
N ARG A 59 -3.91 -16.46 -14.41
CA ARG A 59 -3.66 -17.85 -14.84
C ARG A 59 -4.93 -18.57 -15.30
N GLN A 60 -6.08 -18.02 -14.97
CA GLN A 60 -7.39 -18.58 -15.29
C GLN A 60 -7.89 -17.98 -16.60
N ARG A 61 -8.64 -18.77 -17.36
CA ARG A 61 -9.28 -18.31 -18.60
C ARG A 61 -10.24 -17.15 -18.33
N ALA A 62 -10.39 -16.27 -19.31
CA ALA A 62 -11.41 -15.23 -19.23
C ALA A 62 -12.81 -15.79 -19.55
N LEU A 63 -13.84 -15.13 -19.02
CA LEU A 63 -15.24 -15.36 -19.41
C LEU A 63 -15.77 -14.09 -20.08
N LEU A 64 -16.66 -14.24 -21.07
CA LEU A 64 -17.40 -13.11 -21.63
C LEU A 64 -18.44 -12.67 -20.61
N MET A 65 -18.14 -11.63 -19.86
CA MET A 65 -18.92 -11.20 -18.69
C MET A 65 -20.04 -10.21 -19.04
N GLY A 66 -19.92 -9.53 -20.19
CA GLY A 66 -20.82 -8.44 -20.57
C GLY A 66 -20.68 -7.21 -19.68
N GLY A 67 -21.25 -6.08 -20.09
CA GLY A 67 -21.26 -4.85 -19.27
C GLY A 67 -19.88 -4.24 -18.99
N THR A 68 -18.90 -4.45 -19.88
CA THR A 68 -17.52 -3.91 -19.73
C THR A 68 -17.26 -2.64 -20.54
N GLY A 69 -18.30 -2.01 -21.09
CA GLY A 69 -18.19 -0.87 -21.99
C GLY A 69 -18.77 -1.14 -23.37
N ALA A 70 -19.34 -0.11 -23.99
CA ALA A 70 -19.71 -0.13 -25.40
C ALA A 70 -18.48 0.16 -26.28
N VAL A 71 -17.55 -0.80 -26.35
CA VAL A 71 -16.33 -0.70 -27.16
C VAL A 71 -16.52 -1.41 -28.49
N LYS A 72 -16.13 -0.77 -29.59
CA LYS A 72 -16.17 -1.35 -30.94
C LYS A 72 -14.81 -1.14 -31.60
N PHE A 73 -14.01 -2.20 -31.63
CA PHE A 73 -12.65 -2.15 -32.16
C PHE A 73 -12.42 -3.38 -33.04
N PRO A 74 -12.79 -3.32 -34.34
CA PRO A 74 -12.51 -4.42 -35.26
C PRO A 74 -11.01 -4.69 -35.34
N VAL A 75 -10.61 -5.97 -35.20
CA VAL A 75 -9.23 -6.43 -35.38
C VAL A 75 -9.14 -7.49 -36.46
N THR A 76 -7.94 -7.70 -36.99
CA THR A 76 -7.68 -8.77 -37.96
C THR A 76 -7.72 -10.13 -37.25
N THR A 77 -8.89 -10.76 -37.23
CA THR A 77 -9.13 -12.12 -36.71
C THR A 77 -10.24 -12.80 -37.50
N SER A 78 -10.19 -14.12 -37.58
CA SER A 78 -11.29 -14.94 -38.13
C SER A 78 -12.21 -15.50 -37.04
N SER A 79 -11.84 -15.36 -35.77
CA SER A 79 -12.60 -15.85 -34.62
C SER A 79 -13.50 -14.75 -34.05
N PRO A 80 -14.85 -14.89 -34.15
CA PRO A 80 -15.77 -13.94 -33.54
C PRO A 80 -15.60 -13.87 -32.01
N GLU A 81 -15.18 -14.97 -31.39
CA GLU A 81 -14.95 -15.06 -29.95
C GLU A 81 -13.68 -14.30 -29.55
N ALA A 82 -12.60 -14.41 -30.34
CA ALA A 82 -11.38 -13.63 -30.11
C ALA A 82 -11.65 -12.12 -30.24
N GLN A 83 -12.47 -11.71 -31.23
CA GLN A 83 -12.94 -10.33 -31.38
C GLN A 83 -13.69 -9.85 -30.13
N ALA A 84 -14.64 -10.65 -29.62
CA ALA A 84 -15.41 -10.30 -28.43
C ALA A 84 -14.54 -10.16 -27.17
N PHE A 85 -13.58 -11.08 -26.97
CA PHE A 85 -12.64 -10.98 -25.85
C PHE A 85 -11.70 -9.78 -25.98
N PHE A 86 -11.28 -9.43 -27.20
CA PHE A 86 -10.46 -8.24 -27.44
C PHE A 86 -11.23 -6.96 -27.06
N GLU A 87 -12.47 -6.80 -27.51
CA GLU A 87 -13.31 -5.64 -27.18
C GLU A 87 -13.62 -5.57 -25.67
N GLN A 88 -13.91 -6.70 -25.05
CA GLN A 88 -14.05 -6.80 -23.59
C GLN A 88 -12.77 -6.34 -22.87
N GLY A 89 -11.61 -6.83 -23.31
CA GLY A 89 -10.32 -6.47 -22.74
C GLY A 89 -10.03 -4.97 -22.84
N LEU A 90 -10.40 -4.33 -23.96
CA LEU A 90 -10.23 -2.89 -24.13
C LEU A 90 -11.20 -2.08 -23.25
N GLY A 91 -12.45 -2.54 -23.09
CA GLY A 91 -13.39 -1.97 -22.14
C GLY A 91 -12.90 -2.06 -20.68
N GLN A 92 -12.38 -3.22 -20.29
CA GLN A 92 -11.72 -3.43 -19.00
C GLN A 92 -10.50 -2.53 -18.81
N PHE A 93 -9.70 -2.33 -19.87
CA PHE A 93 -8.56 -1.41 -19.86
C PHE A 93 -8.99 0.03 -19.61
N TYR A 94 -10.04 0.52 -20.27
CA TYR A 94 -10.58 1.86 -20.03
C TYR A 94 -11.19 2.05 -18.64
N GLY A 95 -11.76 0.98 -18.07
CA GLY A 95 -12.18 0.93 -16.67
C GLY A 95 -11.02 0.73 -15.67
N PHE A 96 -9.76 0.79 -16.11
CA PHE A 96 -8.53 0.56 -15.34
C PHE A 96 -8.45 -0.81 -14.63
N TRP A 97 -9.17 -1.81 -15.14
CA TRP A 97 -9.09 -3.17 -14.66
C TRP A 97 -8.03 -3.97 -15.42
N TYR A 98 -6.78 -3.52 -15.30
CA TYR A 98 -5.66 -4.03 -16.11
C TYR A 98 -5.41 -5.54 -16.02
N LEU A 99 -5.56 -6.12 -14.83
CA LEU A 99 -5.35 -7.57 -14.63
C LEU A 99 -6.36 -8.42 -15.41
N GLU A 100 -7.62 -7.99 -15.46
CA GLU A 100 -8.66 -8.71 -16.21
C GLU A 100 -8.61 -8.39 -17.70
N ALA A 101 -8.25 -7.14 -18.05
CA ALA A 101 -7.96 -6.78 -19.44
C ALA A 101 -6.88 -7.71 -20.03
N GLU A 102 -5.78 -7.90 -19.32
CA GLU A 102 -4.73 -8.86 -19.71
C GLU A 102 -5.31 -10.28 -19.89
N ARG A 103 -6.16 -10.73 -18.95
CA ARG A 103 -6.79 -12.06 -19.04
C ARG A 103 -7.64 -12.21 -20.30
N SER A 104 -8.46 -11.21 -20.63
CA SER A 104 -9.30 -11.21 -21.84
C SER A 104 -8.45 -11.20 -23.12
N PHE A 105 -7.39 -10.40 -23.16
CA PHE A 105 -6.47 -10.39 -24.31
C PHE A 105 -5.72 -11.70 -24.50
N ARG A 106 -5.28 -12.33 -23.41
CA ARG A 106 -4.67 -13.67 -23.47
C ARG A 106 -5.67 -14.73 -23.93
N GLN A 107 -6.93 -14.62 -23.53
CA GLN A 107 -7.99 -15.50 -24.02
C GLN A 107 -8.20 -15.35 -25.53
N ALA A 108 -8.21 -14.11 -26.03
CA ALA A 108 -8.28 -13.84 -27.46
C ALA A 108 -7.08 -14.45 -28.21
N ALA A 109 -5.86 -14.33 -27.67
CA ALA A 109 -4.65 -14.93 -28.25
C ALA A 109 -4.66 -16.47 -28.21
N GLN A 110 -5.29 -17.08 -27.20
CA GLN A 110 -5.45 -18.54 -27.14
C GLN A 110 -6.45 -19.05 -28.20
N LEU A 111 -7.50 -18.28 -28.49
CA LEU A 111 -8.52 -18.61 -29.49
C LEU A 111 -8.04 -18.34 -30.93
N ASP A 112 -7.26 -17.27 -31.13
CA ASP A 112 -6.61 -16.94 -32.39
C ASP A 112 -5.15 -16.50 -32.15
N PRO A 113 -4.19 -17.44 -32.19
CA PRO A 113 -2.77 -17.15 -32.01
C PRO A 113 -2.16 -16.22 -33.07
N GLU A 114 -2.84 -15.98 -34.19
CA GLU A 114 -2.37 -15.05 -35.24
C GLU A 114 -2.94 -13.63 -35.07
N CYS A 115 -3.87 -13.43 -34.13
CA CYS A 115 -4.41 -12.11 -33.79
C CYS A 115 -3.33 -11.24 -33.13
N ALA A 116 -2.59 -10.46 -33.92
CA ALA A 116 -1.54 -9.56 -33.43
C ALA A 116 -2.06 -8.57 -32.37
N MET A 117 -3.30 -8.12 -32.50
CA MET A 117 -3.90 -7.14 -31.61
C MET A 117 -4.18 -7.71 -30.21
N ALA A 118 -4.43 -9.02 -30.06
CA ALA A 118 -4.55 -9.64 -28.74
C ALA A 118 -3.25 -9.46 -27.92
N TYR A 119 -2.10 -9.68 -28.54
CA TYR A 119 -0.80 -9.44 -27.90
C TYR A 119 -0.53 -7.95 -27.64
N TRP A 120 -0.92 -7.06 -28.57
CA TRP A 120 -0.85 -5.61 -28.35
C TRP A 120 -1.69 -5.18 -27.14
N GLY A 121 -2.91 -5.71 -26.99
CA GLY A 121 -3.79 -5.42 -25.86
C GLY A 121 -3.19 -5.89 -24.54
N ALA A 122 -2.63 -7.10 -24.50
CA ALA A 122 -1.93 -7.62 -23.32
C ALA A 122 -0.70 -6.75 -22.96
N ALA A 123 0.05 -6.27 -23.95
CA ALA A 123 1.15 -5.33 -23.75
C ALA A 123 0.67 -3.98 -23.19
N LEU A 124 -0.45 -3.47 -23.71
CA LEU A 124 -1.06 -2.22 -23.27
C LEU A 124 -1.53 -2.31 -21.81
N ALA A 125 -2.25 -3.39 -21.45
CA ALA A 125 -2.72 -3.64 -20.09
C ALA A 125 -1.57 -3.78 -19.09
N THR A 126 -0.41 -4.29 -19.53
CA THR A 126 0.76 -4.52 -18.66
C THR A 126 1.84 -3.44 -18.78
N ARG A 127 1.57 -2.29 -19.40
CA ARG A 127 2.57 -1.22 -19.68
C ARG A 127 3.40 -0.77 -18.47
N LYS A 128 2.84 -0.88 -17.25
CA LYS A 128 3.52 -0.56 -15.98
C LYS A 128 4.45 -1.68 -15.46
N VAL A 129 4.37 -2.88 -16.03
CA VAL A 129 5.20 -4.05 -15.73
C VAL A 129 6.09 -4.33 -16.94
N GLU A 130 7.20 -3.60 -17.02
CA GLU A 130 8.05 -3.50 -18.22
C GLU A 130 8.38 -4.85 -18.88
N ARG A 131 8.80 -5.84 -18.07
CA ARG A 131 9.16 -7.18 -18.55
C ARG A 131 8.00 -7.87 -19.29
N ARG A 132 6.78 -7.78 -18.75
CA ARG A 132 5.58 -8.38 -19.35
C ARG A 132 5.18 -7.66 -20.62
N ALA A 133 5.10 -6.33 -20.56
CA ALA A 133 4.70 -5.52 -21.70
C ALA A 133 5.63 -5.75 -22.91
N LYS A 134 6.95 -5.84 -22.66
CA LYS A 134 7.95 -6.13 -23.69
C LYS A 134 7.82 -7.54 -24.28
N GLY A 135 7.49 -8.54 -23.46
CA GLY A 135 7.24 -9.90 -23.94
C GLY A 135 6.04 -9.95 -24.89
N PHE A 136 4.91 -9.37 -24.48
CA PHE A 136 3.70 -9.34 -25.31
C PHE A 136 3.85 -8.50 -26.58
N ILE A 137 4.46 -7.32 -26.52
CA ILE A 137 4.60 -6.48 -27.72
C ILE A 137 5.51 -7.13 -28.77
N ALA A 138 6.52 -7.90 -28.35
CA ALA A 138 7.35 -8.66 -29.27
C ALA A 138 6.54 -9.69 -30.07
N GLU A 139 5.57 -10.36 -29.44
CA GLU A 139 4.65 -11.27 -30.14
C GLU A 139 3.73 -10.55 -31.12
N ALA A 140 3.25 -9.35 -30.79
CA ALA A 140 2.46 -8.52 -31.71
C ALA A 140 3.31 -8.08 -32.93
N VAL A 141 4.55 -7.67 -32.70
CA VAL A 141 5.48 -7.23 -33.76
C VAL A 141 5.78 -8.35 -34.75
N LYS A 142 5.92 -9.61 -34.29
CA LYS A 142 6.11 -10.78 -35.17
C LYS A 142 4.98 -10.95 -36.20
N ARG A 143 3.77 -10.50 -35.86
CA ARG A 143 2.54 -10.70 -36.65
C ARG A 143 2.07 -9.43 -37.38
N LYS A 144 2.77 -8.31 -37.21
CA LYS A 144 2.32 -6.98 -37.70
C LYS A 144 2.21 -6.87 -39.23
N ASP A 145 2.86 -7.76 -39.97
CA ASP A 145 2.84 -7.71 -41.43
C ASP A 145 1.54 -8.22 -42.04
N ALA A 146 0.78 -9.04 -41.30
CA ALA A 146 -0.49 -9.61 -41.73
C ALA A 146 -1.73 -8.77 -41.36
N VAL A 147 -1.56 -7.66 -40.63
CA VAL A 147 -2.67 -6.81 -40.16
C VAL A 147 -2.89 -5.57 -41.03
N THR A 148 -4.04 -4.93 -40.83
CA THR A 148 -4.39 -3.65 -41.46
C THR A 148 -3.39 -2.53 -41.12
N LYS A 149 -3.34 -1.48 -41.96
CA LYS A 149 -2.51 -0.29 -41.69
C LYS A 149 -2.83 0.32 -40.32
N ARG A 150 -4.12 0.38 -39.96
CA ARG A 150 -4.62 0.89 -38.68
C ARG A 150 -4.00 0.14 -37.50
N GLU A 151 -4.14 -1.18 -37.48
CA GLU A 151 -3.60 -2.04 -36.42
C GLU A 151 -2.07 -1.97 -36.34
N ARG A 152 -1.38 -1.97 -37.49
CA ARG A 152 0.07 -1.83 -37.56
C ARG A 152 0.57 -0.56 -36.89
N MET A 153 -0.11 0.57 -37.09
CA MET A 153 0.27 1.84 -36.45
C MET A 153 0.14 1.78 -34.92
N TYR A 154 -0.88 1.11 -34.38
CA TYR A 154 -1.01 0.89 -32.94
C TYR A 154 0.12 0.03 -32.36
N ILE A 155 0.47 -1.05 -33.05
CA ILE A 155 1.56 -1.95 -32.68
C ILE A 155 2.89 -1.20 -32.66
N GLU A 156 3.19 -0.46 -33.73
CA GLU A 156 4.44 0.29 -33.87
C GLU A 156 4.54 1.44 -32.87
N ALA A 157 3.42 2.11 -32.55
CA ALA A 157 3.38 3.16 -31.53
C ALA A 157 3.75 2.61 -30.14
N LEU A 158 3.13 1.50 -29.73
CA LEU A 158 3.36 0.91 -28.40
C LEU A 158 4.74 0.24 -28.30
N ASP A 159 5.20 -0.43 -29.37
CA ASP A 159 6.56 -0.98 -29.45
C ASP A 159 7.62 0.11 -29.28
N ALA A 160 7.46 1.23 -30.00
CA ALA A 160 8.35 2.37 -29.88
C ALA A 160 8.39 2.93 -28.45
N ASP A 161 7.24 3.03 -27.77
CA ASP A 161 7.14 3.47 -26.37
C ASP A 161 7.87 2.52 -25.41
N LEU A 162 7.56 1.22 -25.47
CA LEU A 162 8.10 0.21 -24.56
C LEU A 162 9.60 -0.02 -24.77
N ASN A 163 10.07 0.03 -26.02
CA ASN A 163 11.47 -0.17 -26.38
C ASN A 163 12.25 1.15 -26.55
N PHE A 164 11.74 2.27 -26.03
CA PHE A 164 12.38 3.58 -26.13
C PHE A 164 13.86 3.58 -25.70
N MET A 165 14.16 3.01 -24.53
CA MET A 165 15.54 2.97 -24.01
C MET A 165 16.48 2.11 -24.86
N GLN A 166 15.98 1.03 -25.45
CA GLN A 166 16.77 0.19 -26.36
C GLN A 166 17.05 0.94 -27.67
N ARG A 167 16.02 1.55 -28.28
CA ARG A 167 16.16 2.37 -29.49
C ARG A 167 17.13 3.53 -29.30
N LEU A 168 17.15 4.15 -28.11
CA LEU A 168 18.12 5.20 -27.79
C LEU A 168 19.56 4.67 -27.76
N LYS A 169 19.81 3.55 -27.08
CA LYS A 169 21.14 2.92 -27.02
C LYS A 169 21.65 2.56 -28.42
N GLU A 170 20.82 1.92 -29.23
CA GLU A 170 21.15 1.55 -30.61
C GLU A 170 21.50 2.78 -31.46
N LYS A 171 20.76 3.90 -31.30
CA LYS A 171 21.08 5.18 -31.97
C LYS A 171 22.40 5.78 -31.49
N GLU A 172 22.69 5.72 -30.20
CA GLU A 172 23.95 6.21 -29.63
C GLU A 172 25.15 5.38 -30.09
N GLU A 173 25.01 4.05 -30.12
CA GLU A 173 26.02 3.12 -30.65
C GLU A 173 26.24 3.31 -32.14
N ALA A 174 25.17 3.44 -32.93
CA ALA A 174 25.26 3.74 -34.35
C ALA A 174 25.94 5.09 -34.61
N LYS A 175 25.70 6.11 -33.76
CA LYS A 175 26.38 7.41 -33.82
C LYS A 175 27.86 7.26 -33.48
N LYS A 176 28.23 6.57 -32.40
CA LYS A 176 29.62 6.28 -32.04
C LYS A 176 30.36 5.52 -33.14
N ALA A 177 29.71 4.55 -33.77
CA ALA A 177 30.27 3.80 -34.90
C ALA A 177 30.48 4.67 -36.14
N LYS A 178 29.58 5.65 -36.40
CA LYS A 178 29.76 6.65 -37.47
C LYS A 178 30.86 7.65 -37.16
N ASP A 179 30.97 8.13 -35.93
CA ASP A 179 32.00 9.07 -35.48
C ASP A 179 33.39 8.40 -35.53
N LYS A 180 33.50 7.14 -35.07
CA LYS A 180 34.74 6.35 -35.19
C LYS A 180 35.16 6.14 -36.66
N LYS A 181 34.21 5.82 -37.55
CA LYS A 181 34.48 5.74 -39.01
C LYS A 181 34.86 7.09 -39.63
N ALA A 182 34.43 8.22 -39.06
CA ALA A 182 34.80 9.55 -39.53
C ALA A 182 36.21 9.94 -39.05
N ASP A 183 36.60 9.53 -37.84
CA ASP A 183 37.95 9.72 -37.31
C ASP A 183 38.99 8.81 -38.00
N ASP A 184 38.65 7.55 -38.27
CA ASP A 184 39.49 6.64 -39.07
C ASP A 184 39.67 7.12 -40.52
N LYS A 185 38.71 7.88 -41.06
CA LYS A 185 38.80 8.49 -42.40
C LYS A 185 39.58 9.80 -42.40
N LYS A 186 39.80 10.42 -41.23
CA LYS A 186 40.69 11.59 -41.04
C LYS A 186 42.14 11.21 -40.75
N SER A 187 42.41 10.00 -40.26
CA SER A 187 43.77 9.49 -40.06
C SER A 187 44.36 8.81 -41.31
N GLY A 188 43.54 8.48 -42.31
CA GLY A 188 43.95 7.85 -43.57
C GLY A 188 44.67 8.73 -44.61
N ASP A 189 45.00 9.99 -44.31
CA ASP A 189 45.70 10.91 -45.24
C ASP A 189 47.15 11.24 -44.80
N LYS A 190 47.76 10.35 -44.01
CA LYS A 190 49.21 10.34 -43.74
C LYS A 190 49.72 8.91 -43.60
N GLN A 191 49.82 8.20 -44.72
CA GLN A 191 50.65 7.01 -44.79
C GLN A 191 51.42 7.01 -46.11
N ASP A 192 52.53 7.74 -46.10
CA ASP A 192 53.67 7.50 -46.98
C ASP A 192 54.94 7.67 -46.14
N LYS A 193 55.78 6.62 -46.21
CA LYS A 193 57.13 6.45 -45.63
C LYS A 193 57.22 6.04 -44.16
N ALA A 194 57.38 4.75 -43.92
CA ALA A 194 58.70 4.10 -43.84
C ALA A 194 58.53 2.70 -43.22
N GLU A 195 58.77 1.67 -44.02
CA GLU A 195 59.16 0.34 -43.52
C GLU A 195 60.61 0.43 -43.03
N ASP A 196 60.91 -0.10 -41.84
CA ASP A 196 61.87 -1.18 -41.66
C ASP A 196 62.22 -1.46 -40.18
N GLU A 197 62.47 -2.74 -39.92
CA GLU A 197 63.15 -3.37 -38.77
C GLU A 197 62.39 -3.69 -37.46
N ALA A 198 61.93 -4.94 -37.41
CA ALA A 198 62.28 -6.00 -36.45
C ALA A 198 62.07 -5.79 -34.93
N ASP A 199 61.07 -6.54 -34.43
CA ASP A 199 61.20 -7.62 -33.42
C ASP A 199 61.84 -7.29 -32.06
N LYS A 200 61.00 -7.19 -31.02
CA LYS A 200 61.07 -8.00 -29.78
C LYS A 200 60.11 -7.52 -28.69
N ASP A 201 59.62 -8.49 -27.94
CA ASP A 201 59.16 -8.37 -26.54
C ASP A 201 57.97 -7.45 -26.26
N THR A 202 56.76 -8.01 -26.15
CA THR A 202 56.25 -8.42 -24.82
C THR A 202 54.80 -8.92 -24.91
N LYS A 203 54.65 -10.16 -24.47
CA LYS A 203 53.42 -10.84 -24.15
C LYS A 203 53.06 -10.47 -22.71
N ALA A 204 52.36 -9.36 -22.46
CA ALA A 204 51.85 -9.00 -21.12
C ALA A 204 50.82 -7.85 -21.16
N GLU A 205 49.73 -7.92 -21.94
CA GLU A 205 48.63 -6.94 -21.78
C GLU A 205 47.27 -7.44 -22.29
N ALA A 206 46.94 -8.71 -22.01
CA ALA A 206 45.65 -9.31 -22.39
C ALA A 206 44.88 -9.94 -21.21
N ASP A 207 45.16 -9.51 -19.97
CA ASP A 207 44.55 -10.13 -18.78
C ASP A 207 44.25 -9.10 -17.65
N LYS A 208 43.80 -7.90 -18.02
CA LYS A 208 43.42 -6.84 -17.07
C LYS A 208 42.03 -6.23 -17.25
N ASP A 209 41.19 -6.82 -18.10
CA ASP A 209 39.78 -6.38 -18.25
C ASP A 209 38.74 -7.27 -17.55
N GLU A 210 39.16 -8.35 -16.85
CA GLU A 210 38.29 -9.14 -15.97
C GLU A 210 38.79 -9.09 -14.51
N LYS A 211 38.56 -7.95 -13.86
CA LYS A 211 38.35 -7.77 -12.40
C LYS A 211 38.25 -6.28 -12.08
N LYS A 212 37.21 -5.60 -12.55
CA LYS A 212 36.72 -4.41 -11.83
C LYS A 212 35.82 -4.91 -10.71
N SER A 213 36.43 -4.96 -9.53
CA SER A 213 35.81 -5.13 -8.23
C SER A 213 34.54 -4.31 -8.09
N ASP A 214 33.51 -4.93 -7.51
CA ASP A 214 32.30 -4.33 -6.95
C ASP A 214 32.61 -3.36 -5.80
N THR A 215 33.26 -2.25 -6.11
CA THR A 215 33.19 -1.03 -5.29
C THR A 215 32.31 -0.05 -6.05
N LYS A 216 31.00 -0.06 -5.74
CA LYS A 216 30.07 1.02 -6.10
C LYS A 216 30.66 2.32 -5.56
N ALA A 217 31.41 3.06 -6.38
CA ALA A 217 31.77 4.43 -6.06
C ALA A 217 30.48 5.20 -5.83
N GLU A 218 30.35 5.82 -4.65
CA GLU A 218 29.16 6.58 -4.30
C GLU A 218 29.07 7.78 -5.26
N LYS A 219 28.06 7.77 -6.15
CA LYS A 219 27.82 8.87 -7.09
C LYS A 219 27.77 10.19 -6.34
N THR A 220 28.53 11.18 -6.80
CA THR A 220 28.48 12.55 -6.27
C THR A 220 27.08 13.13 -6.41
N GLU A 221 26.75 14.12 -5.59
CA GLU A 221 25.46 14.82 -5.67
C GLU A 221 25.22 15.45 -7.06
N ALA A 222 26.29 15.91 -7.71
CA ALA A 222 26.25 16.43 -9.07
C ALA A 222 25.93 15.34 -10.12
N GLU A 223 26.52 14.15 -10.01
CA GLU A 223 26.22 13.02 -10.91
C GLU A 223 24.80 12.51 -10.70
N LYS A 224 24.32 12.41 -9.45
CA LYS A 224 22.93 12.04 -9.13
C LYS A 224 21.95 13.05 -9.72
N LYS A 225 22.27 14.35 -9.64
CA LYS A 225 21.45 15.41 -10.23
C LYS A 225 21.42 15.32 -11.75
N ALA A 226 22.57 15.18 -12.40
CA ALA A 226 22.67 15.06 -13.86
C ALA A 226 21.96 13.80 -14.39
N GLU A 227 22.05 12.67 -13.68
CA GLU A 227 21.33 11.45 -14.03
C GLU A 227 19.82 11.64 -13.94
N LYS A 228 19.34 12.32 -12.89
CA LYS A 228 17.92 12.63 -12.71
C LYS A 228 17.38 13.58 -13.78
N GLU A 229 18.17 14.59 -14.16
CA GLU A 229 17.83 15.51 -15.25
C GLU A 229 17.74 14.76 -16.59
N LEU A 230 18.72 13.90 -16.89
CA LEU A 230 18.73 13.07 -18.10
C LEU A 230 17.56 12.06 -18.12
N GLU A 231 17.19 11.49 -16.96
CA GLU A 231 16.03 10.61 -16.83
C GLU A 231 14.72 11.37 -17.11
N ALA A 232 14.59 12.59 -16.58
CA ALA A 232 13.44 13.45 -16.85
C ALA A 232 13.32 13.81 -18.34
N GLU A 233 14.42 14.20 -18.99
CA GLU A 233 14.44 14.49 -20.44
C GLU A 233 14.06 13.26 -21.29
N ARG A 234 14.55 12.07 -20.92
CA ARG A 234 14.20 10.81 -21.58
C ARG A 234 12.71 10.50 -21.43
N LYS A 235 12.16 10.71 -20.24
CA LYS A 235 10.74 10.51 -19.94
C LYS A 235 9.85 11.45 -20.75
N GLU A 236 10.18 12.75 -20.76
CA GLU A 236 9.50 13.77 -21.56
C GLU A 236 9.50 13.38 -23.05
N LYS A 237 10.67 13.02 -23.60
CA LYS A 237 10.80 12.64 -25.00
C LYS A 237 10.00 11.38 -25.35
N ARG A 238 10.02 10.35 -24.50
CA ARG A 238 9.23 9.12 -24.68
C ARG A 238 7.74 9.44 -24.71
N ALA A 239 7.25 10.20 -23.73
CA ALA A 239 5.85 10.61 -23.65
C ALA A 239 5.40 11.39 -24.90
N LYS A 240 6.26 12.29 -25.39
CA LYS A 240 6.02 13.06 -26.60
C LYS A 240 5.92 12.17 -27.84
N GLU A 241 6.90 11.29 -28.07
CA GLU A 241 6.90 10.38 -29.24
C GLU A 241 5.64 9.51 -29.28
N TYR A 242 5.19 8.98 -28.13
CA TYR A 242 3.99 8.15 -28.08
C TYR A 242 2.70 8.96 -28.28
N THR A 243 2.64 10.18 -27.74
CA THR A 243 1.50 11.10 -27.95
C THR A 243 1.36 11.46 -29.44
N GLU A 244 2.45 11.85 -30.10
CA GLU A 244 2.48 12.17 -31.52
C GLU A 244 2.08 10.96 -32.39
N ALA A 245 2.44 9.74 -31.98
CA ALA A 245 2.04 8.52 -32.68
C ALA A 245 0.53 8.26 -32.58
N LEU A 246 -0.09 8.45 -31.41
CA LEU A 246 -1.54 8.33 -31.24
C LEU A 246 -2.30 9.43 -32.01
N GLU A 247 -1.78 10.66 -32.01
CA GLU A 247 -2.31 11.76 -32.83
C GLU A 247 -2.27 11.42 -34.33
N ALA A 248 -1.17 10.84 -34.81
CA ALA A 248 -1.05 10.43 -36.20
C ALA A 248 -2.10 9.37 -36.59
N ILE A 249 -2.42 8.43 -35.69
CA ILE A 249 -3.50 7.45 -35.90
C ILE A 249 -4.86 8.16 -35.99
N ALA A 250 -5.16 9.05 -35.05
CA ALA A 250 -6.43 9.78 -35.02
C ALA A 250 -6.62 10.72 -36.23
N LEU A 251 -5.52 11.23 -36.81
CA LEU A 251 -5.54 12.04 -38.02
C LEU A 251 -5.73 11.21 -39.29
N GLU A 252 -5.06 10.05 -39.39
CA GLU A 252 -5.18 9.14 -40.53
C GLU A 252 -6.55 8.44 -40.57
N PHE A 253 -7.08 8.10 -39.39
CA PHE A 253 -8.37 7.43 -39.22
C PHE A 253 -9.32 8.30 -38.38
N PRO A 254 -9.90 9.37 -38.96
CA PRO A 254 -10.71 10.35 -38.23
C PRO A 254 -12.01 9.79 -37.66
N ASP A 255 -12.50 8.65 -38.14
CA ASP A 255 -13.68 7.96 -37.61
C ASP A 255 -13.33 6.96 -36.49
N ASP A 256 -12.04 6.71 -36.23
CA ASP A 256 -11.60 5.83 -35.16
C ASP A 256 -11.82 6.52 -33.80
N ILE A 257 -12.87 6.11 -33.09
CA ILE A 257 -13.21 6.65 -31.76
C ILE A 257 -12.19 6.20 -30.71
N GLU A 258 -11.58 5.04 -30.89
CA GLU A 258 -10.67 4.40 -29.95
C GLU A 258 -9.30 5.09 -29.99
N ALA A 259 -8.86 5.54 -31.18
CA ALA A 259 -7.71 6.43 -31.32
C ALA A 259 -7.87 7.71 -30.48
N LYS A 260 -9.06 8.31 -30.49
CA LYS A 260 -9.37 9.53 -29.73
C LYS A 260 -9.45 9.25 -28.23
N ALA A 261 -10.03 8.12 -27.82
CA ALA A 261 -10.09 7.71 -26.43
C ALA A 261 -8.70 7.43 -25.85
N LEU A 262 -7.87 6.65 -26.54
CA LEU A 262 -6.48 6.36 -26.14
C LEU A 262 -5.62 7.62 -26.11
N LEU A 263 -5.77 8.52 -27.09
CA LEU A 263 -5.08 9.80 -27.07
C LEU A 263 -5.53 10.66 -25.87
N SER A 264 -6.83 10.71 -25.57
CA SER A 264 -7.34 11.43 -24.39
C SER A 264 -6.75 10.90 -23.09
N LEU A 265 -6.68 9.57 -22.95
CA LEU A 265 -6.05 8.92 -21.81
C LEU A 265 -4.54 9.23 -21.73
N GLN A 266 -3.80 9.15 -22.85
CA GLN A 266 -2.38 9.46 -22.87
C GLN A 266 -2.11 10.93 -22.50
N LEU A 267 -2.90 11.85 -23.03
CA LEU A 267 -2.83 13.28 -22.71
C LEU A 267 -3.08 13.57 -21.23
N TYR A 268 -3.96 12.80 -20.59
CA TYR A 268 -4.16 12.82 -19.15
C TYR A 268 -2.97 12.23 -18.37
N ASP A 269 -2.47 11.06 -18.77
CA ASP A 269 -1.35 10.37 -18.10
C ASP A 269 -0.04 11.15 -18.16
N ASN A 270 0.13 11.99 -19.18
CA ASN A 270 1.28 12.88 -19.35
C ASN A 270 1.43 13.97 -18.26
N LYS A 271 0.50 14.07 -17.30
CA LYS A 271 0.57 15.03 -16.18
C LYS A 271 1.94 14.95 -15.47
N GLY A 272 2.72 16.01 -15.63
CA GLY A 272 4.05 16.14 -15.01
C GLY A 272 5.22 15.62 -15.85
N GLU A 273 4.96 15.01 -17.00
CA GLU A 273 5.96 14.61 -18.01
C GLU A 273 5.99 15.57 -19.19
N LEU A 274 4.82 16.02 -19.63
CA LEU A 274 4.68 17.06 -20.66
C LEU A 274 3.90 18.25 -20.10
N PRO A 275 4.03 19.45 -20.70
CA PRO A 275 3.11 20.55 -20.44
C PRO A 275 1.68 20.06 -20.60
N ASN A 276 0.88 20.19 -19.54
CA ASN A 276 -0.49 19.67 -19.53
C ASN A 276 -1.27 20.26 -20.71
N PRO A 277 -1.81 19.44 -21.62
CA PRO A 277 -2.58 19.93 -22.75
C PRO A 277 -3.77 20.76 -22.26
N SER A 278 -4.29 21.62 -23.14
CA SER A 278 -5.51 22.38 -22.83
C SER A 278 -6.60 21.41 -22.40
N ILE A 279 -7.05 21.51 -21.15
CA ILE A 279 -8.15 20.69 -20.60
C ILE A 279 -9.37 20.75 -21.53
N LEU A 280 -9.67 21.92 -22.12
CA LEU A 280 -10.76 22.08 -23.07
C LEU A 280 -10.55 21.32 -24.39
N ALA A 281 -9.29 21.18 -24.83
CA ALA A 281 -8.99 20.41 -26.04
C ALA A 281 -9.15 18.90 -25.79
N VAL A 282 -8.70 18.40 -24.62
CA VAL A 282 -8.92 17.00 -24.22
C VAL A 282 -10.40 16.72 -24.04
N ASP A 283 -11.14 17.63 -23.38
CA ASP A 283 -12.59 17.51 -23.20
C ASP A 283 -13.33 17.50 -24.54
N GLY A 284 -12.99 18.41 -25.47
CA GLY A 284 -13.57 18.43 -26.81
C GLY A 284 -13.20 17.21 -27.66
N LEU A 285 -12.08 16.52 -27.39
CA LEU A 285 -11.76 15.25 -28.00
C LEU A 285 -12.67 14.14 -27.47
N MET A 286 -12.93 14.11 -26.16
CA MET A 286 -13.88 13.18 -25.53
C MET A 286 -15.34 13.45 -25.95
N ASP A 287 -15.74 14.72 -26.16
CA ASP A 287 -17.07 15.04 -26.69
C ASP A 287 -17.31 14.35 -28.04
N LYS A 288 -16.28 14.23 -28.90
CA LYS A 288 -16.39 13.47 -30.16
C LYS A 288 -16.56 11.97 -29.94
N VAL A 289 -15.96 11.41 -28.87
CA VAL A 289 -16.14 10.01 -28.48
C VAL A 289 -17.59 9.79 -28.04
N PHE A 290 -18.09 10.61 -27.11
CA PHE A 290 -19.46 10.47 -26.59
C PHE A 290 -20.55 10.78 -27.62
N ALA A 291 -20.28 11.67 -28.58
CA ALA A 291 -21.22 11.93 -29.67
C ALA A 291 -21.40 10.70 -30.59
N ALA A 292 -20.36 9.88 -30.75
CA ALA A 292 -20.41 8.65 -31.54
C ALA A 292 -20.91 7.45 -30.72
N GLU A 293 -20.52 7.37 -29.45
CA GLU A 293 -20.88 6.29 -28.53
C GLU A 293 -21.11 6.87 -27.12
N PRO A 294 -22.35 7.26 -26.78
CA PRO A 294 -22.67 7.91 -25.50
C PRO A 294 -22.40 7.05 -24.26
N MET A 295 -22.31 5.72 -24.40
CA MET A 295 -22.03 4.79 -23.30
C MET A 295 -20.57 4.30 -23.33
N HIS A 296 -19.67 5.08 -23.93
CA HIS A 296 -18.26 4.75 -23.95
C HIS A 296 -17.64 4.89 -22.55
N PRO A 297 -16.78 3.96 -22.09
CA PRO A 297 -16.17 4.00 -20.76
C PRO A 297 -15.22 5.20 -20.52
N ALA A 298 -14.97 6.03 -21.54
CA ALA A 298 -14.17 7.25 -21.42
C ALA A 298 -14.78 8.31 -20.47
N HIS A 299 -16.04 8.14 -20.02
CA HIS A 299 -16.60 8.95 -18.93
C HIS A 299 -15.71 8.98 -17.70
N HIS A 300 -15.01 7.87 -17.44
CA HIS A 300 -13.93 7.78 -16.47
C HIS A 300 -12.89 8.89 -16.63
N PHE A 301 -12.32 9.05 -17.82
CA PHE A 301 -11.25 10.02 -18.08
C PHE A 301 -11.75 11.46 -17.92
N ARG A 302 -12.99 11.74 -18.33
CA ARG A 302 -13.61 13.06 -18.15
C ARG A 302 -13.81 13.40 -16.68
N ILE A 303 -14.18 12.44 -15.84
CA ILE A 303 -14.26 12.65 -14.39
C ILE A 303 -12.89 13.08 -13.84
N HIS A 304 -11.82 12.33 -14.13
CA HIS A 304 -10.47 12.65 -13.69
C HIS A 304 -9.87 13.94 -14.28
N LEU A 305 -10.39 14.37 -15.44
CA LEU A 305 -9.99 15.62 -16.05
C LEU A 305 -10.52 16.84 -15.25
N TRP A 306 -11.71 16.71 -14.67
CA TRP A 306 -12.45 17.83 -14.05
C TRP A 306 -12.54 17.81 -12.53
N ASP A 307 -12.33 16.67 -11.86
CA ASP A 307 -12.54 16.47 -10.41
C ASP A 307 -11.73 17.42 -9.50
N TYR A 308 -10.58 17.94 -9.94
CA TYR A 308 -9.79 18.92 -9.18
C TYR A 308 -9.98 20.39 -9.62
N LYS A 309 -10.64 20.67 -10.75
CA LYS A 309 -10.72 22.02 -11.32
C LYS A 309 -12.13 22.61 -11.32
N LYS A 310 -13.09 21.88 -11.89
CA LYS A 310 -14.50 22.31 -12.01
C LYS A 310 -15.40 21.07 -12.11
N PRO A 311 -15.61 20.35 -11.00
CA PRO A 311 -16.28 19.05 -10.99
C PRO A 311 -17.70 19.09 -11.57
N GLU A 312 -18.38 20.25 -11.53
CA GLU A 312 -19.73 20.44 -12.09
C GLU A 312 -19.80 20.14 -13.59
N VAL A 313 -18.69 20.31 -14.33
CA VAL A 313 -18.64 20.04 -15.78
C VAL A 313 -18.76 18.54 -16.08
N ALA A 314 -18.39 17.67 -15.13
CA ALA A 314 -18.41 16.22 -15.31
C ALA A 314 -19.63 15.54 -14.69
N LEU A 315 -20.70 16.27 -14.33
CA LEU A 315 -21.92 15.69 -13.75
C LEU A 315 -22.58 14.67 -14.67
N GLU A 316 -22.68 14.96 -15.97
CA GLU A 316 -23.21 14.01 -16.95
C GLU A 316 -22.36 12.73 -17.01
N SER A 317 -21.03 12.86 -17.07
CA SER A 317 -20.13 11.70 -16.99
C SER A 317 -20.27 10.95 -15.67
N ALA A 318 -20.49 11.65 -14.55
CA ALA A 318 -20.71 11.01 -13.25
C ALA A 318 -22.02 10.21 -13.21
N ALA A 319 -23.05 10.64 -13.94
CA ALA A 319 -24.29 9.88 -14.09
C ALA A 319 -24.12 8.65 -14.99
N LEU A 320 -23.33 8.76 -16.06
CA LEU A 320 -23.20 7.71 -17.09
C LEU A 320 -22.06 6.70 -16.83
N CYS A 321 -21.06 7.03 -16.00
CA CYS A 321 -19.84 6.21 -15.84
C CYS A 321 -20.13 4.77 -15.39
N GLY A 322 -20.84 4.57 -14.28
CA GLY A 322 -21.23 3.24 -13.80
C GLY A 322 -22.05 2.47 -14.85
N PRO A 323 -23.17 3.04 -15.34
CA PRO A 323 -23.98 2.43 -16.40
C PRO A 323 -23.24 2.13 -17.72
N ALA A 324 -22.18 2.87 -18.05
CA ALA A 324 -21.39 2.63 -19.27
C ALA A 324 -20.63 1.31 -19.20
N ALA A 325 -20.20 0.88 -18.01
CA ALA A 325 -19.49 -0.38 -17.81
C ALA A 325 -19.85 -0.99 -16.44
N PRO A 326 -21.11 -1.47 -16.28
CA PRO A 326 -21.69 -1.84 -14.99
C PRO A 326 -21.01 -3.04 -14.32
N SER A 327 -20.29 -3.87 -15.07
CA SER A 327 -19.56 -5.03 -14.55
C SER A 327 -18.18 -4.68 -13.98
N ILE A 328 -17.79 -3.40 -13.99
CA ILE A 328 -16.50 -2.91 -13.51
C ILE A 328 -16.74 -2.04 -12.28
N ALA A 329 -16.39 -2.51 -11.09
CA ALA A 329 -16.60 -1.77 -9.84
C ALA A 329 -16.00 -0.35 -9.86
N HIS A 330 -14.79 -0.20 -10.42
CA HIS A 330 -14.14 1.11 -10.52
C HIS A 330 -14.98 2.15 -11.27
N MET A 331 -15.80 1.72 -12.24
CA MET A 331 -16.66 2.63 -13.01
C MET A 331 -17.80 3.20 -12.16
N TRP A 332 -18.25 2.47 -11.14
CA TRP A 332 -19.20 2.96 -10.12
C TRP A 332 -18.52 3.81 -9.05
N HIS A 333 -17.26 3.52 -8.73
CA HIS A 333 -16.46 4.33 -7.82
C HIS A 333 -16.19 5.75 -8.35
N MET A 334 -15.89 5.86 -9.65
CA MET A 334 -15.45 7.12 -10.28
C MET A 334 -16.38 8.31 -10.04
N PRO A 335 -17.72 8.20 -10.22
CA PRO A 335 -18.67 9.26 -9.87
C PRO A 335 -18.51 9.83 -8.44
N GLY A 336 -18.07 9.00 -7.50
CA GLY A 336 -17.77 9.41 -6.13
C GLY A 336 -16.77 10.57 -6.03
N HIS A 337 -15.83 10.69 -6.98
CA HIS A 337 -14.91 11.84 -7.07
C HIS A 337 -15.67 13.16 -7.24
N ILE A 338 -16.61 13.19 -8.19
CA ILE A 338 -17.39 14.39 -8.50
C ILE A 338 -18.34 14.71 -7.36
N TYR A 339 -19.14 13.74 -6.93
CA TYR A 339 -20.13 13.97 -5.88
C TYR A 339 -19.49 14.39 -4.54
N SER A 340 -18.37 13.77 -4.14
CA SER A 340 -17.66 14.17 -2.91
C SER A 340 -17.06 15.56 -2.99
N ARG A 341 -16.54 15.98 -4.16
CA ARG A 341 -16.01 17.34 -4.37
C ARG A 341 -17.12 18.40 -4.33
N LEU A 342 -18.28 18.06 -4.87
CA LEU A 342 -19.51 18.86 -4.79
C LEU A 342 -20.22 18.75 -3.45
N LYS A 343 -19.67 17.98 -2.50
CA LYS A 343 -20.23 17.77 -1.15
C LYS A 343 -21.60 17.09 -1.18
N ARG A 344 -21.93 16.38 -2.25
CA ARG A 344 -23.12 15.54 -2.42
C ARG A 344 -22.86 14.15 -1.84
N TYR A 345 -22.66 14.08 -0.52
CA TYR A 345 -22.16 12.87 0.14
C TYR A 345 -23.14 11.69 0.08
N ARG A 346 -24.46 11.94 0.07
CA ARG A 346 -25.47 10.90 -0.13
C ARG A 346 -25.34 10.23 -1.50
N ASP A 347 -25.11 11.03 -2.55
CA ASP A 347 -24.88 10.53 -3.90
C ASP A 347 -23.55 9.78 -4.01
N ALA A 348 -22.51 10.30 -3.36
CA ALA A 348 -21.22 9.61 -3.28
C ALA A 348 -21.33 8.27 -2.54
N ALA A 349 -22.07 8.20 -1.43
CA ALA A 349 -22.31 6.96 -0.68
C ALA A 349 -23.01 5.91 -1.55
N TRP A 350 -24.07 6.31 -2.27
CA TRP A 350 -24.78 5.40 -3.18
C TRP A 350 -23.83 4.81 -4.24
N GLN A 351 -22.98 5.64 -4.85
CA GLN A 351 -22.02 5.21 -5.88
C GLN A 351 -20.93 4.27 -5.33
N GLN A 352 -20.41 4.56 -4.13
CA GLN A 352 -19.42 3.68 -3.50
C GLN A 352 -20.03 2.36 -3.04
N GLU A 353 -21.29 2.35 -2.63
CA GLU A 353 -22.02 1.11 -2.34
C GLU A 353 -22.24 0.28 -3.61
N ALA A 354 -22.65 0.90 -4.72
CA ALA A 354 -22.74 0.24 -6.02
C ALA A 354 -21.40 -0.40 -6.42
N SER A 355 -20.29 0.33 -6.26
CA SER A 355 -18.94 -0.19 -6.49
C SER A 355 -18.61 -1.41 -5.62
N ALA A 356 -18.88 -1.34 -4.32
CA ALA A 356 -18.60 -2.45 -3.39
C ALA A 356 -19.41 -3.71 -3.75
N ARG A 357 -20.68 -3.55 -4.15
CA ARG A 357 -21.55 -4.65 -4.54
C ARG A 357 -21.09 -5.36 -5.82
N VAL A 358 -20.62 -4.61 -6.81
CA VAL A 358 -20.01 -5.19 -8.03
C VAL A 358 -18.73 -5.95 -7.70
N ASP A 359 -17.88 -5.41 -6.82
CA ASP A 359 -16.70 -6.11 -6.31
C ASP A 359 -17.09 -7.42 -5.61
N HIS A 360 -18.11 -7.42 -4.74
CA HIS A 360 -18.59 -8.63 -4.06
C HIS A 360 -19.11 -9.68 -5.04
N ALA A 361 -19.91 -9.28 -6.03
CA ALA A 361 -20.43 -10.18 -7.06
C ALA A 361 -19.29 -10.83 -7.85
N GLN A 362 -18.27 -10.06 -8.21
CA GLN A 362 -17.06 -10.58 -8.85
C GLN A 362 -16.32 -11.57 -7.96
N MET A 363 -16.09 -11.23 -6.68
CA MET A 363 -15.38 -12.11 -5.75
C MET A 363 -16.08 -13.45 -5.59
N ILE A 364 -17.41 -13.46 -5.50
CA ILE A 364 -18.20 -14.69 -5.36
C ILE A 364 -18.15 -15.51 -6.66
N ARG A 365 -18.37 -14.86 -7.81
CA ARG A 365 -18.36 -15.51 -9.13
C ARG A 365 -17.01 -16.17 -9.42
N ASP A 366 -15.93 -15.45 -9.14
CA ASP A 366 -14.58 -15.87 -9.50
C ASP A 366 -13.90 -16.63 -8.36
N GLY A 367 -14.47 -16.68 -7.14
CA GLY A 367 -13.80 -17.25 -5.97
C GLY A 367 -12.51 -16.50 -5.62
N LEU A 368 -12.55 -15.16 -5.60
CA LEU A 368 -11.42 -14.31 -5.24
C LEU A 368 -11.54 -13.87 -3.78
N LEU A 369 -10.40 -13.75 -3.09
CA LEU A 369 -10.34 -13.08 -1.80
C LEU A 369 -10.45 -11.55 -1.98
N PRO A 370 -11.01 -10.82 -1.00
CA PRO A 370 -11.33 -9.41 -1.18
C PRO A 370 -10.18 -8.51 -1.65
N ASP A 371 -9.02 -8.56 -0.98
CA ASP A 371 -7.84 -7.75 -1.32
C ASP A 371 -7.04 -8.27 -2.53
N GLN A 372 -7.53 -9.28 -3.25
CA GLN A 372 -7.02 -9.61 -4.59
C GLN A 372 -7.59 -8.66 -5.66
N ILE A 373 -8.63 -7.89 -5.32
CA ILE A 373 -9.18 -6.82 -6.15
C ILE A 373 -8.57 -5.49 -5.70
N HIS A 374 -7.84 -4.84 -6.61
CA HIS A 374 -6.96 -3.70 -6.28
C HIS A 374 -7.64 -2.48 -5.65
N ASN A 375 -8.93 -2.23 -5.91
CA ASN A 375 -9.65 -1.06 -5.40
C ASN A 375 -10.63 -1.39 -4.27
N PHE A 376 -10.88 -2.65 -3.96
CA PHE A 376 -11.95 -3.07 -3.05
C PHE A 376 -11.89 -2.36 -1.69
N ALA A 377 -10.72 -2.41 -1.03
CA ALA A 377 -10.55 -1.79 0.28
C ALA A 377 -10.68 -0.26 0.23
N HIS A 378 -10.26 0.38 -0.87
CA HIS A 378 -10.38 1.82 -1.06
C HIS A 378 -11.82 2.27 -1.35
N ASN A 379 -12.58 1.48 -2.09
CA ASN A 379 -14.00 1.73 -2.35
C ASN A 379 -14.78 1.74 -1.03
N ASN A 380 -14.58 0.71 -0.21
CA ASN A 380 -15.28 0.55 1.06
C ASN A 380 -14.85 1.58 2.11
N GLU A 381 -13.55 1.93 2.22
CA GLU A 381 -13.14 2.97 3.18
C GLU A 381 -13.71 4.34 2.83
N TRP A 382 -13.86 4.65 1.54
CA TRP A 382 -14.51 5.88 1.11
C TRP A 382 -16.02 5.84 1.33
N LEU A 383 -16.67 4.70 1.13
CA LEU A 383 -18.07 4.52 1.53
C LEU A 383 -18.25 4.87 3.02
N ILE A 384 -17.42 4.31 3.90
CA ILE A 384 -17.50 4.60 5.35
C ILE A 384 -17.33 6.10 5.64
N ARG A 385 -16.40 6.78 4.97
CA ARG A 385 -16.25 8.24 5.11
C ARG A 385 -17.50 9.01 4.71
N ASN A 386 -18.16 8.62 3.62
CA ASN A 386 -19.39 9.28 3.18
C ASN A 386 -20.56 8.95 4.11
N LEU A 387 -20.66 7.72 4.63
CA LEU A 387 -21.62 7.33 5.66
C LEU A 387 -21.47 8.21 6.92
N ASN A 388 -20.22 8.47 7.34
CA ASN A 388 -19.91 9.40 8.42
C ASN A 388 -20.34 10.84 8.11
N HIS A 389 -20.22 11.31 6.87
CA HIS A 389 -20.65 12.66 6.50
C HIS A 389 -22.18 12.84 6.52
N ILE A 390 -22.96 11.77 6.28
CA ILE A 390 -24.43 11.81 6.21
C ILE A 390 -25.13 11.30 7.47
N GLY A 391 -24.41 10.84 8.49
CA GLY A 391 -25.02 10.46 9.77
C GLY A 391 -25.39 8.99 9.92
N ARG A 392 -24.98 8.11 8.99
CA ARG A 392 -25.20 6.66 9.03
C ARG A 392 -24.08 5.96 9.79
N ALA A 393 -23.99 6.25 11.09
CA ALA A 393 -22.94 5.78 11.97
C ALA A 393 -22.99 4.26 12.19
N ASP A 394 -24.18 3.67 12.29
CA ASP A 394 -24.33 2.22 12.46
C ASP A 394 -23.79 1.48 11.22
N ASP A 395 -24.19 1.88 10.01
CA ASP A 395 -23.69 1.29 8.77
C ASP A 395 -22.17 1.47 8.59
N ALA A 396 -21.65 2.63 9.00
CA ALA A 396 -20.22 2.91 8.97
C ALA A 396 -19.42 1.96 9.89
N VAL A 397 -19.91 1.73 11.12
CA VAL A 397 -19.30 0.78 12.07
C VAL A 397 -19.38 -0.64 11.52
N ASP A 398 -20.55 -1.04 11.05
CA ASP A 398 -20.82 -2.38 10.53
C ASP A 398 -19.92 -2.73 9.34
N LEU A 399 -19.77 -1.81 8.39
CA LEU A 399 -18.90 -2.00 7.24
C LEU A 399 -17.41 -2.00 7.64
N ALA A 400 -17.00 -1.12 8.56
CA ALA A 400 -15.63 -1.10 9.07
C ALA A 400 -15.27 -2.40 9.79
N ILE A 401 -16.19 -2.94 10.61
CA ILE A 401 -16.04 -4.25 11.24
C ILE A 401 -15.93 -5.33 10.16
N ASN A 402 -16.85 -5.36 9.18
CA ASN A 402 -16.79 -6.35 8.10
C ASN A 402 -15.43 -6.35 7.41
N MET A 403 -14.86 -5.19 7.07
CA MET A 403 -13.53 -5.07 6.47
C MET A 403 -12.39 -5.65 7.33
N ILE A 404 -12.48 -5.54 8.66
CA ILE A 404 -11.51 -6.14 9.61
C ILE A 404 -11.67 -7.66 9.66
N GLN A 405 -12.90 -8.15 9.52
CA GLN A 405 -13.21 -9.58 9.56
C GLN A 405 -12.76 -10.33 8.31
N LEU A 406 -12.60 -9.63 7.17
CA LEU A 406 -12.14 -10.23 5.92
C LEU A 406 -10.78 -10.93 6.06
N PRO A 407 -10.50 -11.99 5.28
CA PRO A 407 -9.27 -12.76 5.41
C PRO A 407 -8.00 -11.91 5.21
N ARG A 408 -7.04 -12.07 6.12
CA ARG A 408 -5.69 -11.48 6.02
C ARG A 408 -4.84 -12.34 5.11
N HIS A 409 -3.89 -11.71 4.42
CA HIS A 409 -2.96 -12.42 3.53
C HIS A 409 -1.59 -11.75 3.53
N PRO A 410 -0.47 -12.49 3.66
CA PRO A 410 0.87 -11.90 3.77
C PRO A 410 1.26 -11.02 2.58
N LYS A 411 0.67 -11.30 1.41
CA LYS A 411 0.89 -10.52 0.18
C LYS A 411 -0.12 -9.37 0.02
N TYR A 412 -1.39 -9.59 0.34
CA TYR A 412 -2.50 -8.72 -0.10
C TYR A 412 -3.10 -7.87 1.02
N ASN A 413 -3.30 -8.44 2.23
CA ASN A 413 -4.02 -7.78 3.32
C ASN A 413 -3.25 -7.96 4.64
N THR A 414 -2.46 -6.95 5.00
CA THR A 414 -1.72 -6.87 6.28
C THR A 414 -2.05 -5.55 6.97
N LEU A 415 -1.71 -5.40 8.25
CA LEU A 415 -1.91 -4.14 8.98
C LEU A 415 -1.03 -2.98 8.45
N GLU A 416 0.13 -3.31 7.89
CA GLU A 416 1.07 -2.33 7.34
C GLU A 416 0.65 -1.82 5.95
N LYS A 417 -0.01 -2.67 5.17
CA LYS A 417 -0.49 -2.34 3.84
C LYS A 417 -1.88 -1.72 3.91
N LYS A 418 -2.16 -0.81 2.98
CA LYS A 418 -3.46 -0.15 2.81
C LYS A 418 -4.50 -1.09 2.19
N GLY A 419 -4.79 -2.21 2.87
CA GLY A 419 -5.85 -3.16 2.53
C GLY A 419 -7.04 -3.07 3.49
N SER A 420 -7.97 -4.02 3.37
CA SER A 420 -9.23 -4.01 4.14
C SER A 420 -9.01 -3.96 5.65
N THR A 421 -8.04 -4.70 6.19
CA THR A 421 -7.79 -4.71 7.65
C THR A 421 -7.32 -3.35 8.15
N HIS A 422 -6.37 -2.72 7.45
CA HIS A 422 -5.82 -1.42 7.84
C HIS A 422 -6.89 -0.33 7.77
N TYR A 423 -7.60 -0.25 6.64
CA TYR A 423 -8.63 0.75 6.45
C TYR A 423 -9.84 0.52 7.35
N GLY A 424 -10.25 -0.73 7.55
CA GLY A 424 -11.32 -1.09 8.48
C GLY A 424 -11.01 -0.60 9.89
N ARG A 425 -9.82 -0.88 10.44
CA ARG A 425 -9.41 -0.36 11.76
C ARG A 425 -9.38 1.16 11.80
N LEU A 426 -8.81 1.81 10.78
CA LEU A 426 -8.74 3.27 10.69
C LEU A 426 -10.14 3.90 10.74
N ARG A 427 -11.06 3.41 9.91
CA ARG A 427 -12.41 3.96 9.80
C ARG A 427 -13.31 3.59 10.97
N LEU A 428 -13.09 2.43 11.59
CA LEU A 428 -13.77 2.05 12.83
C LEU A 428 -13.39 3.02 13.95
N VAL A 429 -12.09 3.25 14.17
CA VAL A 429 -11.63 4.20 15.20
C VAL A 429 -12.17 5.60 14.96
N GLU A 430 -12.13 6.08 13.71
CA GLU A 430 -12.67 7.38 13.33
C GLU A 430 -14.17 7.49 13.64
N THR A 431 -14.96 6.50 13.21
CA THR A 431 -16.43 6.49 13.38
C THR A 431 -16.82 6.44 14.85
N LEU A 432 -16.20 5.54 15.63
CA LEU A 432 -16.44 5.41 17.06
C LEU A 432 -16.14 6.73 17.81
N THR A 433 -15.08 7.43 17.40
CA THR A 433 -14.68 8.71 18.00
C THR A 433 -15.64 9.83 17.61
N GLN A 434 -15.99 9.96 16.32
CA GLN A 434 -16.86 11.03 15.81
C GLN A 434 -18.28 10.95 16.35
N TYR A 435 -18.78 9.73 16.56
CA TYR A 435 -20.13 9.46 17.06
C TYR A 435 -20.17 9.10 18.54
N GLU A 436 -19.06 9.30 19.26
CA GLU A 436 -18.99 9.18 20.71
C GLU A 436 -19.41 7.80 21.25
N ARG A 437 -19.07 6.74 20.51
CA ARG A 437 -19.41 5.34 20.83
C ARG A 437 -18.40 4.74 21.81
N TRP A 438 -18.22 5.39 22.95
CA TRP A 438 -17.13 5.11 23.88
C TRP A 438 -17.19 3.72 24.50
N GLN A 439 -18.37 3.29 24.95
CA GLN A 439 -18.56 1.96 25.52
C GLN A 439 -18.25 0.87 24.48
N GLN A 440 -18.76 1.02 23.26
CA GLN A 440 -18.47 0.11 22.15
C GLN A 440 -16.98 0.11 21.78
N ALA A 441 -16.31 1.27 21.83
CA ALA A 441 -14.88 1.37 21.57
C ALA A 441 -14.04 0.56 22.59
N ILE A 442 -14.39 0.60 23.87
CA ILE A 442 -13.74 -0.19 24.92
C ILE A 442 -13.91 -1.69 24.64
N GLU A 443 -15.14 -2.12 24.36
CA GLU A 443 -15.47 -3.52 24.05
C GLU A 443 -14.68 -4.02 22.83
N LEU A 444 -14.65 -3.24 21.75
CA LEU A 444 -13.94 -3.59 20.53
C LEU A 444 -12.42 -3.63 20.73
N CYS A 445 -11.83 -2.73 21.53
CA CYS A 445 -10.41 -2.81 21.91
C CYS A 445 -10.06 -4.08 22.70
N GLN A 446 -11.02 -4.72 23.35
CA GLN A 446 -10.83 -6.00 24.05
C GLN A 446 -11.12 -7.22 23.17
N SER A 447 -11.58 -6.99 21.93
CA SER A 447 -11.91 -8.04 20.96
C SER A 447 -10.77 -8.32 19.97
N PRO A 448 -10.85 -9.41 19.18
CA PRO A 448 -9.96 -9.65 18.05
C PRO A 448 -10.07 -8.65 16.88
N LEU A 449 -10.98 -7.67 16.92
CA LEU A 449 -11.14 -6.66 15.85
C LEU A 449 -10.20 -5.47 16.03
N LEU A 450 -9.96 -5.05 17.27
CA LEU A 450 -8.99 -4.02 17.64
C LEU A 450 -8.01 -4.59 18.66
N GLU A 451 -7.41 -5.73 18.32
CA GLU A 451 -6.40 -6.38 19.14
C GLU A 451 -5.11 -5.54 19.21
N PRO A 452 -4.32 -5.66 20.30
CA PRO A 452 -2.98 -5.09 20.37
C PRO A 452 -2.10 -5.53 19.19
N THR A 453 -1.19 -4.68 18.75
CA THR A 453 -0.33 -4.94 17.60
C THR A 453 1.10 -4.41 17.81
N ASP A 454 2.06 -5.04 17.16
CA ASP A 454 3.46 -4.61 17.15
C ASP A 454 3.71 -3.41 16.21
N ASP A 455 2.74 -3.06 15.34
CA ASP A 455 2.80 -1.81 14.57
C ASP A 455 2.62 -0.62 15.52
N GLU A 456 3.72 0.08 15.83
CA GLU A 456 3.73 1.20 16.78
C GLU A 456 2.69 2.28 16.47
N LYS A 457 2.38 2.54 15.18
CA LYS A 457 1.42 3.58 14.78
C LYS A 457 -0.01 3.12 15.05
N GLN A 458 -0.36 1.91 14.62
CA GLN A 458 -1.67 1.33 14.84
C GLN A 458 -1.94 1.10 16.33
N GLN A 459 -0.92 0.68 17.08
CA GLN A 459 -1.01 0.50 18.52
C GLN A 459 -1.24 1.83 19.25
N LEU A 460 -0.55 2.90 18.84
CA LEU A 460 -0.78 4.22 19.42
C LEU A 460 -2.20 4.72 19.14
N VAL A 461 -2.72 4.54 17.91
CA VAL A 461 -4.10 4.90 17.57
C VAL A 461 -5.10 4.13 18.43
N ARG A 462 -4.90 2.82 18.63
CA ARG A 462 -5.73 1.98 19.51
C ARG A 462 -5.69 2.47 20.96
N LEU A 463 -4.49 2.73 21.51
CA LEU A 463 -4.34 3.18 22.90
C LEU A 463 -4.96 4.56 23.11
N ARG A 464 -4.85 5.48 22.14
CA ARG A 464 -5.55 6.76 22.17
C ARG A 464 -7.06 6.59 22.27
N LEU A 465 -7.65 5.78 21.39
CA LEU A 465 -9.08 5.47 21.44
C LEU A 465 -9.48 4.89 22.80
N LEU A 466 -8.76 3.85 23.27
CA LEU A 466 -9.08 3.19 24.54
C LEU A 466 -8.97 4.14 25.74
N GLY A 467 -7.91 4.96 25.80
CA GLY A 467 -7.71 5.91 26.88
C GLY A 467 -8.80 6.97 26.94
N VAL A 468 -9.12 7.59 25.79
CA VAL A 468 -10.20 8.58 25.68
C VAL A 468 -11.55 7.94 26.02
N ALA A 469 -11.87 6.80 25.42
CA ALA A 469 -13.13 6.09 25.64
C ALA A 469 -13.31 5.71 27.12
N SER A 470 -12.24 5.27 27.79
CA SER A 470 -12.29 4.89 29.21
C SER A 470 -12.72 6.05 30.11
N PHE A 471 -12.19 7.26 29.90
CA PHE A 471 -12.64 8.42 30.68
C PHE A 471 -14.06 8.86 30.31
N MET A 472 -14.39 8.85 29.02
CA MET A 472 -15.71 9.28 28.55
C MET A 472 -16.85 8.29 28.87
N ALA A 473 -16.53 7.04 29.18
CA ALA A 473 -17.48 6.00 29.61
C ALA A 473 -17.47 5.76 31.14
N ASP A 474 -16.90 6.67 31.93
CA ASP A 474 -16.77 6.57 33.40
C ASP A 474 -16.02 5.31 33.89
N GLN A 475 -15.06 4.82 33.09
CA GLN A 475 -14.16 3.71 33.41
C GLN A 475 -12.73 4.19 33.67
N SER A 476 -12.60 5.19 34.56
CA SER A 476 -11.34 5.94 34.79
C SER A 476 -10.11 5.08 35.07
N ALA A 477 -10.26 3.92 35.71
CA ALA A 477 -9.14 2.99 35.97
C ALA A 477 -8.45 2.50 34.69
N GLY A 478 -9.22 2.24 33.63
CA GLY A 478 -8.67 1.84 32.33
C GLY A 478 -7.89 2.98 31.66
N GLY A 479 -8.40 4.20 31.75
CA GLY A 479 -7.76 5.39 31.21
C GLY A 479 -6.42 5.70 31.90
N GLU A 480 -6.39 5.60 33.23
CA GLU A 480 -5.15 5.79 34.02
C GLU A 480 -4.09 4.73 33.71
N GLN A 481 -4.48 3.47 33.48
CA GLN A 481 -3.54 2.43 33.05
C GLN A 481 -2.93 2.74 31.68
N VAL A 482 -3.73 3.17 30.71
CA VAL A 482 -3.23 3.56 29.38
C VAL A 482 -2.27 4.75 29.48
N LEU A 483 -2.57 5.74 30.32
CA LEU A 483 -1.67 6.87 30.56
C LEU A 483 -0.33 6.42 31.16
N ALA A 484 -0.35 5.50 32.13
CA ALA A 484 0.86 4.94 32.70
C ALA A 484 1.72 4.25 31.63
N ASP A 485 1.11 3.40 30.81
CA ASP A 485 1.80 2.66 29.73
C ASP A 485 2.43 3.61 28.70
N LEU A 486 1.70 4.64 28.26
CA LEU A 486 2.20 5.63 27.30
C LEU A 486 3.32 6.49 27.88
N ASN A 487 3.23 6.87 29.16
CA ASN A 487 4.28 7.61 29.84
C ASN A 487 5.57 6.79 29.97
N ASP A 488 5.46 5.49 30.25
CA ASP A 488 6.61 4.58 30.27
C ASP A 488 7.24 4.41 28.89
N GLN A 489 6.43 4.29 27.83
CA GLN A 489 6.91 4.28 26.45
C GLN A 489 7.63 5.58 26.09
N LEU A 490 7.06 6.74 26.46
CA LEU A 490 7.68 8.05 26.23
C LEU A 490 9.02 8.17 26.96
N LYS A 491 9.09 7.74 28.21
CA LYS A 491 10.33 7.72 29.00
C LYS A 491 11.39 6.84 28.35
N LYS A 492 11.01 5.63 27.90
CA LYS A 492 11.90 4.70 27.20
C LYS A 492 12.43 5.32 25.89
N LYS A 493 11.56 5.84 25.03
CA LYS A 493 11.96 6.48 23.75
C LYS A 493 12.86 7.69 23.95
N ARG A 494 12.61 8.52 24.98
CA ARG A 494 13.49 9.64 25.35
C ARG A 494 14.88 9.16 25.82
N ALA A 495 14.92 8.07 26.59
CA ALA A 495 16.19 7.47 27.01
C ALA A 495 16.97 6.92 25.79
N GLU A 496 16.30 6.21 24.89
CA GLU A 496 16.88 5.71 23.63
C GLU A 496 17.41 6.86 22.75
N GLN A 497 16.64 7.94 22.59
CA GLN A 497 17.08 9.13 21.88
C GLN A 497 18.33 9.76 22.51
N LYS A 498 18.34 9.87 23.85
CA LYS A 498 19.49 10.43 24.59
C LYS A 498 20.73 9.57 24.37
N GLU A 499 20.60 8.25 24.47
CA GLU A 499 21.70 7.29 24.29
C GLU A 499 22.22 7.27 22.85
N ALA A 500 21.33 7.26 21.85
CA ALA A 500 21.71 7.35 20.44
C ALA A 500 22.51 8.64 20.15
N GLY A 501 22.03 9.78 20.69
CA GLY A 501 22.75 11.05 20.57
C GLY A 501 24.09 11.06 21.28
N LYS A 502 24.19 10.42 22.46
CA LYS A 502 25.45 10.30 23.21
C LYS A 502 26.45 9.44 22.43
N LYS A 503 26.06 8.22 22.03
CA LYS A 503 26.89 7.30 21.26
C LYS A 503 27.43 7.95 19.98
N ALA A 504 26.57 8.63 19.22
CA ALA A 504 27.00 9.33 18.00
C ALA A 504 27.97 10.48 18.29
N ALA A 505 27.80 11.19 19.41
CA ALA A 505 28.74 12.23 19.83
C ALA A 505 30.10 11.62 20.24
N ASP A 506 30.09 10.52 20.99
CA ASP A 506 31.30 9.83 21.45
C ASP A 506 32.09 9.27 20.25
N GLU A 507 31.42 8.61 19.30
CA GLU A 507 32.04 8.11 18.05
C GLU A 507 32.59 9.26 17.18
N ALA A 508 31.87 10.38 17.08
CA ALA A 508 32.35 11.56 16.35
C ALA A 508 33.55 12.21 17.04
N THR A 509 33.57 12.21 18.38
CA THR A 509 34.67 12.71 19.20
C THR A 509 35.91 11.84 18.98
N GLU A 510 35.77 10.52 18.99
CA GLU A 510 36.87 9.58 18.73
C GLU A 510 37.46 9.78 17.34
N LYS A 511 36.61 9.90 16.30
CA LYS A 511 37.04 10.18 14.92
C LYS A 511 37.70 11.54 14.74
N ALA A 512 37.36 12.52 15.57
CA ALA A 512 37.94 13.87 15.51
C ALA A 512 39.34 13.95 16.11
N ILE A 513 39.74 12.98 16.94
CA ILE A 513 41.04 12.98 17.60
C ILE A 513 42.10 12.40 16.65
N ASP A 514 42.97 13.26 16.14
CA ASP A 514 44.18 12.84 15.44
C ASP A 514 45.22 12.30 16.44
N ALA A 515 45.34 10.98 16.52
CA ALA A 515 46.27 10.30 17.42
C ALA A 515 47.75 10.68 17.15
N ALA A 516 48.12 11.01 15.91
CA ALA A 516 49.48 11.44 15.59
C ALA A 516 49.74 12.86 16.10
N ALA A 517 48.75 13.75 16.00
CA ALA A 517 48.84 15.10 16.55
C ALA A 517 48.93 15.09 18.09
N VAL A 518 48.16 14.22 18.76
CA VAL A 518 48.23 14.05 20.23
C VAL A 518 49.60 13.50 20.64
N LYS A 519 50.08 12.44 19.99
CA LYS A 519 51.40 11.85 20.28
C LYS A 519 52.54 12.84 20.04
N ALA A 520 52.49 13.62 18.96
CA ALA A 520 53.49 14.64 18.67
C ALA A 520 53.53 15.74 19.75
N ALA A 521 52.39 16.10 20.35
CA ALA A 521 52.33 17.02 21.46
C ALA A 521 52.98 16.44 22.74
N GLY A 522 52.73 15.16 23.04
CA GLY A 522 53.39 14.44 24.13
C GLY A 522 54.91 14.34 23.96
N GLU A 523 55.38 13.95 22.78
CA GLU A 523 56.82 13.86 22.47
C GLU A 523 57.51 15.22 22.52
N LYS A 524 56.81 16.30 22.13
CA LYS A 524 57.31 17.66 22.28
C LYS A 524 57.43 18.04 23.75
N ALA A 525 56.39 17.81 24.55
CA ALA A 525 56.40 18.11 25.99
C ALA A 525 57.50 17.32 26.74
N ARG A 526 57.72 16.05 26.36
CA ARG A 526 58.82 15.24 26.89
C ARG A 526 60.19 15.86 26.62
N ARG A 527 60.44 16.22 25.35
CA ARG A 527 61.71 16.87 24.95
C ARG A 527 61.91 18.21 25.67
N ASP A 528 60.86 19.00 25.79
CA ASP A 528 60.90 20.29 26.48
C ASP A 528 61.20 20.09 27.99
N ALA A 529 60.56 19.12 28.65
CA ALA A 529 60.79 18.80 30.05
C ALA A 529 62.18 18.18 30.34
N GLU A 530 62.66 17.29 29.48
CA GLU A 530 64.02 16.70 29.57
C GLU A 530 65.11 17.76 29.37
N ALA A 531 64.91 18.68 28.41
CA ALA A 531 65.81 19.80 28.18
C ALA A 531 65.84 20.78 29.37
N GLU A 532 64.69 21.00 30.03
CA GLU A 532 64.58 21.84 31.22
C GLU A 532 65.25 21.20 32.45
N LEU A 533 65.07 19.90 32.67
CA LEU A 533 65.79 19.11 33.69
C LEU A 533 67.30 19.07 33.43
N ALA A 534 67.72 18.93 32.17
CA ALA A 534 69.13 19.00 31.79
C ALA A 534 69.72 20.40 32.02
N LYS A 535 68.95 21.46 31.77
CA LYS A 535 69.32 22.84 32.11
C LYS A 535 69.47 23.04 33.61
N GLN A 536 68.50 22.58 34.42
CA GLN A 536 68.57 22.63 35.88
C GLN A 536 69.73 21.79 36.45
N ALA A 537 70.11 20.69 35.78
CA ALA A 537 71.30 19.92 36.11
C ALA A 537 72.62 20.62 35.70
N SER A 538 72.61 21.45 34.65
CA SER A 538 73.76 22.23 34.16
C SER A 538 73.93 23.60 34.84
N GLU A 539 72.87 24.14 35.44
CA GLU A 539 72.85 25.41 36.19
C GLU A 539 73.17 25.24 37.68
N LYS A 540 73.80 24.13 38.07
CA LYS A 540 74.44 23.99 39.38
C LYS A 540 75.94 24.32 39.33
N PRO A 541 76.34 25.51 39.82
CA PRO A 541 77.57 25.67 40.58
C PRO A 541 77.30 25.61 42.09
N SER A 542 78.10 24.79 42.78
CA SER A 542 78.62 24.90 44.16
C SER A 542 77.76 25.54 45.28
N GLU A 543 77.32 24.69 46.24
CA GLU A 543 77.42 24.79 47.73
C GLU A 543 77.54 26.16 48.47
N PRO A 544 77.23 26.24 49.80
CA PRO A 544 76.01 25.87 50.56
C PRO A 544 75.59 26.99 51.56
N ALA A 545 74.35 27.03 52.05
CA ALA A 545 73.95 27.65 53.33
C ALA A 545 72.47 27.29 53.59
N ALA A 546 72.12 26.42 54.53
CA ALA A 546 72.15 26.56 55.99
C ALA A 546 71.22 27.67 56.52
N ALA A 547 70.15 27.19 57.20
CA ALA A 547 69.40 27.85 58.27
C ALA A 547 68.64 29.14 57.89
N GLU A 548 67.49 29.49 58.44
CA GLU A 548 66.55 28.95 59.43
C GLU A 548 65.32 29.87 59.25
N ALA A 549 64.11 29.31 59.22
CA ALA A 549 63.11 29.50 60.28
C ALA A 549 62.77 30.97 60.61
N ASP A 550 61.58 31.40 60.20
CA ASP A 550 60.55 31.83 61.16
C ASP A 550 59.20 31.81 60.42
N SER A 551 58.30 30.91 60.81
CA SER A 551 57.24 31.14 61.80
C SER A 551 56.15 32.04 61.23
N ALA A 552 54.98 31.46 60.96
CA ALA A 552 53.84 31.53 61.88
C ALA A 552 53.02 32.81 61.56
N GLU A 553 51.70 32.82 61.54
CA GLU A 553 50.72 31.87 62.03
C GLU A 553 49.36 32.35 61.53
N ALA A 554 48.41 31.42 61.59
CA ALA A 554 46.98 31.64 61.78
C ALA A 554 46.18 32.25 60.60
N ALA A 555 44.96 31.80 60.31
CA ALA A 555 44.04 31.01 61.11
C ALA A 555 43.06 30.25 60.20
N GLU A 556 42.67 29.06 60.69
CA GLU A 556 41.29 28.53 60.73
C GLU A 556 40.58 28.22 59.41
N THR A 557 40.42 26.94 59.04
CA THR A 557 39.31 26.02 59.41
C THR A 557 37.95 26.56 58.96
N GLU A 558 37.16 25.86 58.16
CA GLU A 558 36.52 24.59 58.49
C GLU A 558 35.84 24.00 57.23
N THR A 559 35.76 22.66 57.19
CA THR A 559 34.61 21.79 56.84
C THR A 559 33.40 22.38 56.08
N ALA A 560 32.60 21.68 55.29
CA ALA A 560 32.51 20.34 54.73
C ALA A 560 31.27 20.37 53.80
N VAL A 561 30.92 19.21 53.24
CA VAL A 561 29.58 18.81 52.76
C VAL A 561 29.32 19.01 51.27
N ALA A 562 29.27 17.84 50.62
CA ALA A 562 28.57 17.60 49.37
C ALA A 562 27.06 17.76 49.54
N THR A 563 26.35 18.26 48.54
CA THR A 563 25.24 17.53 47.87
C THR A 563 24.55 18.39 46.81
N LYS A 564 24.02 17.64 45.82
CA LYS A 564 22.84 17.88 45.00
C LYS A 564 22.93 18.81 43.79
N ALA A 565 22.70 18.14 42.66
CA ALA A 565 22.14 18.65 41.43
C ALA A 565 20.77 19.32 41.63
N THR A 566 20.51 20.36 40.85
CA THR A 566 19.22 20.70 40.25
C THR A 566 19.45 21.43 38.93
N ASP A 567 18.49 21.24 38.04
CA ASP A 567 18.48 21.56 36.63
C ASP A 567 18.31 23.05 36.28
N ASP A 568 18.58 23.31 35.00
CA ASP A 568 17.84 24.16 34.06
C ASP A 568 18.09 25.67 33.91
N GLU A 569 17.97 26.02 32.62
CA GLU A 569 17.66 27.30 31.98
C GLU A 569 18.78 28.22 31.46
N GLU A 570 19.01 28.00 30.16
CA GLU A 570 19.19 28.97 29.08
C GLU A 570 18.90 30.45 29.41
N SER A 571 19.93 31.29 29.33
CA SER A 571 19.75 32.69 28.93
C SER A 571 20.92 33.17 28.08
N VAL A 572 20.55 33.80 26.97
CA VAL A 572 21.44 34.38 25.97
C VAL A 572 22.06 35.66 26.51
N ALA A 573 23.40 35.71 26.59
CA ALA A 573 24.15 36.96 26.67
C ALA A 573 25.39 36.91 25.75
N LYS A 574 25.34 37.69 24.68
CA LYS A 574 26.53 38.10 23.92
C LYS A 574 27.38 39.00 24.81
N GLN A 575 28.62 38.60 25.09
CA GLN A 575 29.73 39.53 25.28
C GLN A 575 31.04 38.86 24.87
N ALA A 576 31.64 39.40 23.81
CA ALA A 576 33.02 39.16 23.45
C ALA A 576 33.90 40.13 24.25
N ALA A 577 34.87 39.61 25.00
CA ALA A 577 36.12 40.30 25.36
C ALA A 577 37.14 39.32 25.99
N ASP A 578 38.29 39.21 25.32
CA ASP A 578 39.64 38.85 25.79
C ASP A 578 39.93 37.48 26.46
N PRO A 579 40.59 36.53 25.76
CA PRO A 579 41.44 35.54 26.42
C PRO A 579 42.83 36.16 26.60
N LYS A 580 43.04 36.90 27.68
CA LYS A 580 44.41 37.17 28.13
C LYS A 580 44.97 35.85 28.66
N ALA A 581 45.94 35.32 27.93
CA ALA A 581 46.73 34.16 28.26
C ALA A 581 47.20 34.22 29.72
N ALA A 582 46.55 33.44 30.58
CA ALA A 582 47.18 32.92 31.77
C ALA A 582 47.78 31.57 31.35
N GLU A 583 49.03 31.62 30.85
CA GLU A 583 49.90 30.45 30.91
C GLU A 583 50.00 30.07 32.38
N SER A 584 49.24 29.04 32.78
CA SER A 584 49.52 28.33 34.01
C SER A 584 50.93 27.79 33.86
N LYS A 585 51.90 28.43 34.53
CA LYS A 585 53.24 27.86 34.73
C LYS A 585 53.02 26.44 35.24
N GLU A 586 53.42 25.47 34.44
CA GLU A 586 53.40 24.06 34.83
C GLU A 586 54.14 23.93 36.16
N ASP A 587 53.53 23.20 37.10
CA ASP A 587 54.13 22.95 38.40
C ASP A 587 55.52 22.31 38.20
N PRO A 588 56.62 22.95 38.61
CA PRO A 588 57.97 22.42 38.41
C PRO A 588 58.21 21.11 39.20
N ALA A 589 57.31 20.72 40.09
CA ALA A 589 57.35 19.44 40.80
C ALA A 589 56.66 18.27 40.05
N ALA A 590 56.00 18.54 38.92
CA ALA A 590 55.34 17.49 38.14
C ALA A 590 56.36 16.61 37.41
N SER A 591 56.21 15.28 37.47
CA SER A 591 57.10 14.36 36.75
C SER A 591 57.00 14.58 35.23
N ILE A 592 58.04 14.21 34.48
CA ILE A 592 58.01 14.26 33.00
C ILE A 592 56.74 13.58 32.46
N ASP A 593 56.35 12.43 33.03
CA ASP A 593 55.15 11.70 32.62
C ASP A 593 53.85 12.49 32.87
N GLN A 594 53.76 13.24 33.98
CA GLN A 594 52.61 14.11 34.26
C GLN A 594 52.51 15.27 33.25
N ARG A 595 53.65 15.85 32.82
CA ARG A 595 53.70 16.92 31.83
C ARG A 595 53.35 16.42 30.42
N VAL A 596 53.84 15.23 30.06
CA VAL A 596 53.44 14.54 28.81
C VAL A 596 51.94 14.27 28.81
N ALA A 597 51.40 13.69 29.88
CA ALA A 597 49.97 13.41 30.00
C ALA A 597 49.12 14.70 29.92
N ALA A 598 49.56 15.79 30.55
CA ALA A 598 48.87 17.08 30.48
C ALA A 598 48.89 17.68 29.06
N ALA A 599 50.01 17.59 28.35
CA ALA A 599 50.15 18.08 26.98
C ALA A 599 49.31 17.25 25.98
N GLU A 600 49.30 15.93 26.12
CA GLU A 600 48.46 15.03 25.32
C GLU A 600 46.96 15.31 25.58
N ALA A 601 46.57 15.48 26.85
CA ALA A 601 45.20 15.84 27.22
C ALA A 601 44.76 17.20 26.62
N LYS A 602 45.65 18.20 26.65
CA LYS A 602 45.41 19.52 26.04
C LYS A 602 45.27 19.45 24.53
N ALA A 603 46.16 18.71 23.85
CA ALA A 603 46.08 18.50 22.41
C ALA A 603 44.80 17.76 22.01
N ARG A 604 44.39 16.76 22.80
CA ARG A 604 43.12 16.04 22.62
C ARG A 604 41.92 16.99 22.75
N GLN A 605 41.88 17.85 23.78
CA GLN A 605 40.80 18.81 23.95
C GLN A 605 40.74 19.83 22.80
N GLN A 606 41.88 20.30 22.30
CA GLN A 606 41.92 21.22 21.14
C GLN A 606 41.35 20.60 19.87
N GLN A 607 41.57 19.30 19.63
CA GLN A 607 40.94 18.60 18.50
C GLN A 607 39.42 18.52 18.69
N ILE A 608 38.94 18.21 19.90
CA ILE A 608 37.51 18.17 20.22
C ILE A 608 36.87 19.54 19.96
N ASP A 609 37.44 20.61 20.51
CA ASP A 609 36.92 21.98 20.35
C ASP A 609 36.86 22.41 18.87
N LYS A 610 37.89 22.07 18.09
CA LYS A 610 37.96 22.34 16.65
C LYS A 610 36.84 21.63 15.87
N HIS A 611 36.43 20.44 16.31
CA HIS A 611 35.43 19.60 15.65
C HIS A 611 34.06 19.60 16.35
N GLN A 612 33.85 20.44 17.36
CA GLN A 612 32.64 20.48 18.19
C GLN A 612 31.35 20.59 17.38
N LYS A 613 31.32 21.46 16.36
CA LYS A 613 30.14 21.60 15.47
C LYS A 613 29.79 20.31 14.73
N ALA A 614 30.78 19.50 14.34
CA ALA A 614 30.55 18.23 13.67
C ALA A 614 30.03 17.17 14.66
N ILE A 615 30.55 17.17 15.90
CA ILE A 615 30.09 16.30 16.99
C ILE A 615 28.63 16.61 17.34
N ASP A 616 28.26 17.89 17.48
CA ASP A 616 26.88 18.31 17.75
C ASP A 616 25.93 18.00 16.59
N LYS A 617 26.41 18.12 15.35
CA LYS A 617 25.66 17.70 14.16
C LYS A 617 25.41 16.19 14.15
N ALA A 618 26.41 15.37 14.49
CA ALA A 618 26.27 13.91 14.59
C ALA A 618 25.26 13.53 15.69
N ARG A 619 25.36 14.16 16.87
CA ARG A 619 24.39 14.00 17.97
C ARG A 619 22.97 14.32 17.53
N THR A 620 22.77 15.48 16.92
CA THR A 620 21.44 15.94 16.49
C THR A 620 20.88 15.03 15.39
N ALA A 621 21.71 14.63 14.43
CA ALA A 621 21.31 13.69 13.37
C ALA A 621 20.88 12.34 13.94
N ALA A 622 21.57 11.82 14.96
CA ALA A 622 21.21 10.56 15.62
C ALA A 622 19.92 10.65 16.45
N ARG A 623 19.56 11.84 16.96
CA ARG A 623 18.31 12.06 17.71
C ARG A 623 17.09 12.22 16.82
N LYS A 624 17.26 12.74 15.61
CA LYS A 624 16.19 13.11 14.69
C LYS A 624 15.17 11.99 14.39
N PRO A 625 15.56 10.70 14.24
CA PRO A 625 14.60 9.62 14.01
C PRO A 625 13.57 9.43 15.15
N PHE A 626 13.89 9.89 16.37
CA PHE A 626 13.04 9.74 17.55
C PHE A 626 12.04 10.89 17.75
N ASP A 627 12.26 12.05 17.11
CA ASP A 627 11.44 13.25 17.35
C ASP A 627 9.97 13.01 16.99
N THR A 628 9.69 12.34 15.87
CA THR A 628 8.32 12.06 15.43
C THR A 628 7.62 11.06 16.37
N PRO A 629 8.19 9.89 16.68
CA PRO A 629 7.63 8.98 17.70
C PRO A 629 7.37 9.66 19.05
N ILE A 630 8.33 10.43 19.56
CA ILE A 630 8.20 11.15 20.84
C ILE A 630 7.06 12.17 20.77
N ASN A 631 6.99 12.97 19.71
CA ASN A 631 5.93 13.96 19.55
C ASN A 631 4.54 13.31 19.44
N ASN A 632 4.44 12.16 18.77
CA ASN A 632 3.18 11.40 18.68
C ASN A 632 2.73 10.90 20.07
N LEU A 633 3.65 10.37 20.89
CA LEU A 633 3.37 9.96 22.26
C LEU A 633 2.94 11.15 23.14
N VAL A 634 3.66 12.28 23.06
CA VAL A 634 3.32 13.50 23.81
C VAL A 634 1.93 14.02 23.46
N LYS A 635 1.56 13.99 22.17
CA LYS A 635 0.22 14.40 21.72
C LYS A 635 -0.86 13.43 22.21
N ALA A 636 -0.62 12.13 22.12
CA ALA A 636 -1.53 11.10 22.60
C ALA A 636 -1.79 11.20 24.11
N ILE A 637 -0.74 11.40 24.91
CA ILE A 637 -0.85 11.60 26.36
C ILE A 637 -1.65 12.86 26.65
N ALA A 638 -1.33 13.99 25.99
CA ALA A 638 -2.05 15.24 26.20
C ALA A 638 -3.54 15.16 25.81
N GLU A 639 -3.88 14.37 24.79
CA GLU A 639 -5.28 14.11 24.42
C GLU A 639 -6.01 13.37 25.53
N ILE A 640 -5.47 12.24 25.98
CA ILE A 640 -6.09 11.40 27.01
C ILE A 640 -6.19 12.16 28.35
N GLU A 641 -5.15 12.88 28.75
CA GLU A 641 -5.19 13.76 29.93
C GLU A 641 -6.24 14.87 29.77
N GLY A 642 -6.36 15.46 28.58
CA GLY A 642 -7.38 16.45 28.29
C GLY A 642 -8.80 15.90 28.43
N PHE A 643 -9.04 14.68 27.94
CA PHE A 643 -10.33 14.00 28.10
C PHE A 643 -10.60 13.55 29.54
N ARG A 644 -9.57 13.20 30.33
CA ARG A 644 -9.70 12.98 31.77
C ARG A 644 -10.23 14.23 32.47
N GLU A 645 -9.61 15.38 32.22
CA GLU A 645 -10.06 16.65 32.83
C GLU A 645 -11.45 17.04 32.32
N LEU A 646 -11.76 16.77 31.04
CA LEU A 646 -13.09 17.02 30.47
C LEU A 646 -14.18 16.16 31.14
N ALA A 647 -13.91 14.87 31.39
CA ALA A 647 -14.82 13.97 32.11
C ALA A 647 -15.01 14.38 33.58
N ALA A 648 -14.00 15.00 34.19
CA ALA A 648 -14.07 15.60 35.52
C ALA A 648 -14.70 17.01 35.54
N GLU A 649 -15.22 17.50 34.42
CA GLU A 649 -15.77 18.85 34.24
C GLU A 649 -14.77 20.01 34.51
N ASN A 650 -13.47 19.72 34.48
CA ASN A 650 -12.38 20.69 34.64
C ASN A 650 -12.00 21.35 33.30
N TYR A 651 -12.92 22.09 32.68
CA TYR A 651 -12.78 22.60 31.31
C TYR A 651 -11.55 23.52 31.08
N ASP A 652 -11.19 24.34 32.07
CA ASP A 652 -10.02 25.23 32.01
C ASP A 652 -8.69 24.44 31.97
N ALA A 653 -8.64 23.27 32.61
CA ALA A 653 -7.48 22.37 32.57
C ALA A 653 -7.47 21.52 31.30
N ALA A 654 -8.65 21.08 30.83
CA ALA A 654 -8.80 20.28 29.62
C ALA A 654 -8.37 21.04 28.36
N LEU A 655 -8.77 22.31 28.20
CA LEU A 655 -8.56 23.10 26.99
C LEU A 655 -7.09 23.19 26.51
N PRO A 656 -6.09 23.55 27.34
CA PRO A 656 -4.69 23.61 26.89
C PRO A 656 -4.12 22.23 26.53
N LEU A 657 -4.54 21.16 27.21
CA LEU A 657 -4.13 19.79 26.92
C LEU A 657 -4.66 19.32 25.56
N LEU A 658 -5.95 19.52 25.31
CA LEU A 658 -6.58 19.20 24.03
C LEU A 658 -5.99 20.03 22.87
N LYS A 659 -5.65 21.30 23.08
CA LYS A 659 -4.92 22.11 22.09
C LYS A 659 -3.53 21.57 21.78
N LYS A 660 -2.83 21.04 22.80
CA LYS A 660 -1.50 20.43 22.66
C LYS A 660 -1.53 19.12 21.87
N ALA A 661 -2.60 18.32 22.01
CA ALA A 661 -2.81 17.13 21.20
C ALA A 661 -2.92 17.44 19.69
N GLY A 662 -3.53 18.57 19.33
CA GLY A 662 -3.52 19.13 17.98
C GLY A 662 -4.75 18.75 17.15
N SER A 663 -4.56 18.56 15.85
CA SER A 663 -5.63 18.43 14.85
C SER A 663 -6.51 17.19 14.97
N ASP A 664 -6.07 16.20 15.75
CA ASP A 664 -6.79 14.94 15.89
C ASP A 664 -7.96 15.06 16.89
N VAL A 665 -7.96 16.11 17.73
CA VAL A 665 -9.06 16.39 18.65
C VAL A 665 -10.20 17.06 17.89
N SER A 666 -11.42 16.54 18.06
CA SER A 666 -12.61 17.12 17.46
C SER A 666 -12.78 18.60 17.86
N PRO A 667 -13.06 19.50 16.90
CA PRO A 667 -13.37 20.90 17.19
C PRO A 667 -14.54 21.08 18.17
N TYR A 668 -15.44 20.09 18.25
CA TYR A 668 -16.54 20.06 19.19
C TYR A 668 -16.06 20.14 20.64
N TYR A 669 -15.12 19.29 21.08
CA TYR A 669 -14.66 19.28 22.47
C TYR A 669 -13.93 20.56 22.85
N LEU A 670 -13.15 21.13 21.92
CA LEU A 670 -12.55 22.45 22.14
C LEU A 670 -13.63 23.53 22.33
N ALA A 671 -14.71 23.50 21.54
CA ALA A 671 -15.81 24.44 21.67
C ALA A 671 -16.57 24.25 23.00
N ILE A 672 -16.84 23.02 23.41
CA ILE A 672 -17.47 22.71 24.70
C ILE A 672 -16.64 23.23 25.86
N CYS A 673 -15.31 23.03 25.86
CA CYS A 673 -14.46 23.60 26.91
C CYS A 673 -14.58 25.13 26.98
N ASN A 674 -14.49 25.84 25.83
CA ASN A 674 -14.64 27.30 25.83
C ASN A 674 -16.03 27.73 26.32
N LEU A 675 -17.09 27.07 25.86
CA LEU A 675 -18.47 27.39 26.25
C LEU A 675 -18.67 27.22 27.77
N ARG A 676 -18.23 26.09 28.32
CA ARG A 676 -18.40 25.77 29.74
C ARG A 676 -17.47 26.56 30.66
N SER A 677 -16.32 27.01 30.15
CA SER A 677 -15.46 28.01 30.81
C SER A 677 -15.98 29.45 30.71
N GLY A 678 -17.17 29.68 30.14
CA GLY A 678 -17.79 31.01 30.06
C GLY A 678 -17.35 31.87 28.87
N ASP A 679 -16.76 31.29 27.82
CA ASP A 679 -16.42 31.93 26.55
C ASP A 679 -17.23 31.35 25.36
N PRO A 680 -18.56 31.60 25.30
CA PRO A 680 -19.40 31.16 24.19
C PRO A 680 -18.98 31.77 22.85
N LYS A 681 -18.34 32.95 22.85
CA LYS A 681 -17.94 33.64 21.61
C LYS A 681 -16.88 32.86 20.86
N THR A 682 -15.86 32.37 21.56
CA THR A 682 -14.81 31.55 20.94
C THR A 682 -15.36 30.19 20.49
N ALA A 683 -16.23 29.57 21.30
CA ALA A 683 -16.89 28.31 20.95
C ALA A 683 -17.70 28.42 19.64
N ILE A 684 -18.59 29.42 19.57
CA ILE A 684 -19.41 29.70 18.39
C ILE A 684 -18.54 30.03 17.17
N ALA A 685 -17.52 30.86 17.33
CA ALA A 685 -16.64 31.24 16.22
C ALA A 685 -15.91 30.03 15.63
N ALA A 686 -15.46 29.10 16.47
CA ALA A 686 -14.80 27.88 16.04
C ALA A 686 -15.75 26.97 15.25
N LEU A 687 -16.93 26.66 15.80
CA LEU A 687 -17.88 25.74 15.14
C LEU A 687 -18.55 26.37 13.92
N LYS A 688 -18.81 27.68 13.91
CA LYS A 688 -19.29 28.39 12.72
C LYS A 688 -18.29 28.32 11.58
N LYS A 689 -16.99 28.43 11.88
CA LYS A 689 -15.92 28.25 10.89
C LYS A 689 -15.93 26.83 10.33
N GLU A 690 -16.15 25.83 11.18
CA GLU A 690 -16.17 24.42 10.77
C GLU A 690 -17.41 24.07 9.92
N ALA A 691 -18.61 24.39 10.41
CA ALA A 691 -19.85 24.25 9.65
C ALA A 691 -19.82 25.04 8.32
N GLY A 692 -19.10 26.16 8.28
CA GLY A 692 -18.91 26.93 7.05
C GLY A 692 -18.10 26.21 5.97
N LYS A 693 -17.16 25.32 6.34
CA LYS A 693 -16.38 24.48 5.40
C LYS A 693 -17.14 23.21 4.98
N SER A 694 -18.00 22.73 5.87
CA SER A 694 -18.64 21.40 5.79
C SER A 694 -20.17 21.52 5.83
N LYS A 695 -20.74 22.42 5.02
CA LYS A 695 -22.18 22.74 5.03
C LYS A 695 -23.11 21.58 4.67
N GLN A 696 -22.57 20.51 4.10
CA GLN A 696 -23.31 19.31 3.70
C GLN A 696 -22.96 18.12 4.60
N GLU A 697 -22.30 18.36 5.74
CA GLU A 697 -21.97 17.33 6.72
C GLU A 697 -22.83 17.52 7.96
N VAL A 698 -23.38 16.43 8.47
CA VAL A 698 -24.38 16.48 9.55
C VAL A 698 -23.77 16.87 10.90
N LEU A 699 -22.55 16.39 11.20
CA LEU A 699 -21.91 16.59 12.50
C LEU A 699 -21.58 18.06 12.79
N PRO A 700 -20.92 18.83 11.89
CA PRO A 700 -20.63 20.24 12.15
C PRO A 700 -21.89 21.10 12.37
N LEU A 701 -22.99 20.80 11.67
CA LEU A 701 -24.26 21.51 11.86
C LEU A 701 -24.95 21.10 13.17
N ALA A 702 -24.90 19.82 13.54
CA ALA A 702 -25.40 19.35 14.83
C ALA A 702 -24.67 20.01 16.00
N TRP A 703 -23.34 19.98 15.99
CA TRP A 703 -22.51 20.61 17.02
C TRP A 703 -22.77 22.11 17.15
N LEU A 704 -22.91 22.82 16.02
CA LEU A 704 -23.18 24.26 16.04
C LEU A 704 -24.59 24.57 16.56
N THR A 705 -25.58 23.76 16.20
CA THR A 705 -26.96 23.86 16.71
C THR A 705 -26.98 23.71 18.23
N GLU A 706 -26.33 22.67 18.74
CA GLU A 706 -26.20 22.41 20.18
C GLU A 706 -25.56 23.59 20.91
N VAL A 707 -24.42 24.10 20.40
CA VAL A 707 -23.71 25.22 21.04
C VAL A 707 -24.49 26.53 20.98
N TYR A 708 -25.22 26.83 19.90
CA TYR A 708 -26.10 28.01 19.87
C TYR A 708 -27.22 27.91 20.90
N ALA A 709 -27.89 26.76 20.98
CA ALA A 709 -28.95 26.55 21.96
C ALA A 709 -28.43 26.69 23.40
N ALA A 710 -27.27 26.07 23.69
CA ALA A 710 -26.63 26.14 25.00
C ALA A 710 -26.13 27.56 25.37
N ALA A 711 -25.78 28.37 24.39
CA ALA A 711 -25.43 29.78 24.58
C ALA A 711 -26.67 30.71 24.72
N GLY A 712 -27.88 30.20 24.48
CA GLY A 712 -29.14 30.96 24.51
C GLY A 712 -29.48 31.68 23.19
N ASP A 713 -28.72 31.46 22.13
CA ASP A 713 -28.92 32.07 20.80
C ASP A 713 -29.96 31.28 19.97
N TRP A 714 -31.16 31.11 20.51
CA TRP A 714 -32.22 30.24 19.96
C TRP A 714 -32.57 30.49 18.49
N LYS A 715 -32.57 31.74 18.06
CA LYS A 715 -32.81 32.09 16.65
C LYS A 715 -31.76 31.45 15.72
N LEU A 716 -30.49 31.50 16.11
CA LEU A 716 -29.40 30.92 15.32
C LEU A 716 -29.38 29.38 15.43
N ALA A 717 -29.80 28.84 16.57
CA ALA A 717 -29.98 27.41 16.74
C ALA A 717 -31.04 26.88 15.77
N GLU A 718 -32.24 27.48 15.74
CA GLU A 718 -33.33 27.14 14.83
C GLU A 718 -32.89 27.24 13.35
N GLU A 719 -32.28 28.37 12.95
CA GLU A 719 -31.78 28.58 11.58
C GLU A 719 -30.70 27.57 11.16
N THR A 720 -29.91 27.06 12.11
CA THR A 720 -28.87 26.05 11.84
C THR A 720 -29.47 24.65 11.83
N PHE A 721 -30.43 24.38 12.71
CA PHE A 721 -31.11 23.10 12.78
C PHE A 721 -31.91 22.83 11.51
N GLU A 722 -32.62 23.83 10.97
CA GLU A 722 -33.33 23.66 9.70
C GLU A 722 -32.39 23.28 8.53
N LYS A 723 -31.16 23.83 8.50
CA LYS A 723 -30.14 23.41 7.51
C LYS A 723 -29.65 21.98 7.73
N LEU A 724 -29.54 21.53 8.98
CA LEU A 724 -29.26 20.13 9.28
C LEU A 724 -30.40 19.23 8.80
N ARG A 725 -31.65 19.65 9.01
CA ARG A 725 -32.84 18.91 8.60
C ARG A 725 -32.90 18.68 7.09
N GLU A 726 -32.47 19.66 6.27
CA GLU A 726 -32.38 19.51 4.81
C GLU A 726 -31.51 18.33 4.36
N ILE A 727 -30.53 17.90 5.15
CA ILE A 727 -29.59 16.81 4.84
C ILE A 727 -29.73 15.59 5.77
N SER A 728 -30.79 15.55 6.58
CA SER A 728 -30.96 14.59 7.68
C SER A 728 -31.60 13.25 7.30
N SER A 729 -31.98 13.09 6.03
CA SER A 729 -32.82 11.99 5.54
C SER A 729 -32.41 10.57 5.94
N ASP A 730 -31.11 10.30 6.05
CA ASP A 730 -30.57 8.96 6.32
C ASP A 730 -29.89 8.86 7.69
N LEU A 731 -30.05 9.87 8.54
CA LEU A 731 -29.27 10.02 9.77
C LEU A 731 -29.80 9.10 10.89
N ASP A 732 -28.88 8.51 11.65
CA ASP A 732 -29.18 7.65 12.79
C ASP A 732 -29.52 8.50 14.02
N LEU A 733 -30.81 8.81 14.23
CA LEU A 733 -31.26 9.74 15.29
C LEU A 733 -30.78 9.38 16.70
N GLU A 734 -30.60 8.10 16.98
CA GLU A 734 -30.15 7.59 18.28
C GLU A 734 -28.64 7.75 18.49
N ALA A 735 -27.86 8.08 17.45
CA ALA A 735 -26.45 8.36 17.62
C ALA A 735 -26.26 9.61 18.50
N VAL A 736 -25.31 9.53 19.42
CA VAL A 736 -25.15 10.48 20.54
C VAL A 736 -25.19 11.97 20.12
N PRO A 737 -24.49 12.42 19.06
CA PRO A 737 -24.55 13.82 18.63
C PRO A 737 -25.95 14.31 18.23
N PHE A 738 -26.82 13.42 17.74
CA PHE A 738 -28.15 13.77 17.26
C PHE A 738 -29.21 13.57 18.33
N ALA A 739 -29.05 12.57 19.19
CA ALA A 739 -29.88 12.39 20.38
C ALA A 739 -29.84 13.63 21.29
N ARG A 740 -28.68 14.31 21.39
CA ARG A 740 -28.55 15.59 22.12
C ARG A 740 -29.39 16.72 21.55
N LEU A 741 -29.81 16.65 20.28
CA LEU A 741 -30.67 17.65 19.65
C LEU A 741 -32.16 17.40 19.91
N GLN A 742 -32.54 16.23 20.44
CA GLN A 742 -33.94 15.89 20.67
C GLN A 742 -34.67 16.91 21.56
N PRO A 743 -34.12 17.40 22.69
CA PRO A 743 -34.76 18.46 23.47
C PRO A 743 -34.90 19.80 22.71
N ILE A 744 -33.98 20.08 21.79
CA ILE A 744 -34.05 21.27 20.92
C ILE A 744 -35.19 21.09 19.92
N ALA A 745 -35.36 19.91 19.34
CA ALA A 745 -36.45 19.59 18.41
C ALA A 745 -37.82 19.73 19.09
N GLU A 746 -37.95 19.23 20.32
CA GLU A 746 -39.17 19.36 21.13
C GLU A 746 -39.50 20.82 21.44
N GLN A 747 -38.49 21.64 21.76
CA GLN A 747 -38.68 23.07 22.02
C GLN A 747 -39.08 23.86 20.76
N LEU A 748 -38.75 23.33 19.57
CA LEU A 748 -39.17 23.87 18.27
C LEU A 748 -40.48 23.26 17.75
N ASP A 749 -41.19 22.47 18.56
CA ASP A 749 -42.47 21.81 18.20
C ASP A 749 -42.35 20.86 16.99
N LEU A 750 -41.19 20.19 16.86
CA LEU A 750 -40.94 19.18 15.84
C LEU A 750 -41.34 17.78 16.34
N ALA A 751 -41.66 16.88 15.39
CA ALA A 751 -41.88 15.48 15.70
C ALA A 751 -40.58 14.80 16.20
N ALA A 752 -40.72 13.69 16.93
CA ALA A 752 -39.58 12.91 17.42
C ALA A 752 -38.65 12.46 16.28
N ASP A 753 -39.22 12.03 15.16
CA ASP A 753 -38.47 11.92 13.90
C ASP A 753 -38.50 13.29 13.19
N TRP A 754 -37.48 14.10 13.46
CA TRP A 754 -37.34 15.43 12.89
C TRP A 754 -36.70 15.42 11.49
N ARG A 755 -36.36 14.25 10.94
CA ARG A 755 -35.71 14.14 9.63
C ARG A 755 -36.62 14.56 8.50
N VAL A 756 -36.01 14.94 7.37
CA VAL A 756 -36.73 15.29 6.14
C VAL A 756 -36.36 14.29 5.05
N ALA A 757 -37.36 13.78 4.33
CA ALA A 757 -37.13 12.86 3.22
C ALA A 757 -36.33 13.54 2.10
N ALA A 758 -35.26 12.89 1.64
CA ALA A 758 -34.45 13.44 0.56
C ALA A 758 -35.23 13.49 -0.75
N GLN A 759 -34.93 14.53 -1.52
CA GLN A 759 -35.36 14.64 -2.91
C GLN A 759 -34.15 14.36 -3.80
N PRO A 760 -34.16 13.31 -4.64
CA PRO A 760 -33.06 13.04 -5.55
C PRO A 760 -32.94 14.17 -6.57
N SER A 761 -31.70 14.50 -6.93
CA SER A 761 -31.41 15.45 -8.00
C SER A 761 -31.80 14.88 -9.36
N ASP A 762 -32.15 15.75 -10.31
CA ASP A 762 -32.56 15.38 -11.68
C ASP A 762 -31.37 14.99 -12.58
N ASP A 763 -30.15 15.28 -12.15
CA ASP A 763 -28.89 15.04 -12.87
C ASP A 763 -28.24 13.67 -12.58
N LEU A 764 -28.93 12.76 -11.90
CA LEU A 764 -28.36 11.50 -11.43
C LEU A 764 -28.32 10.38 -12.47
N GLY A 765 -29.01 10.55 -13.59
CA GLY A 765 -29.21 9.50 -14.57
C GLY A 765 -29.98 8.30 -14.02
N GLU A 766 -29.87 7.16 -14.69
CA GLU A 766 -30.49 5.92 -14.24
C GLU A 766 -29.66 5.30 -13.11
N ARG A 767 -30.30 5.08 -11.96
CA ARG A 767 -29.73 4.32 -10.84
C ARG A 767 -30.44 2.97 -10.76
N PRO A 768 -29.78 1.85 -11.08
CA PRO A 768 -30.38 0.53 -10.88
C PRO A 768 -30.64 0.26 -9.40
N ASP A 769 -31.45 -0.74 -9.12
CA ASP A 769 -31.55 -1.29 -7.77
C ASP A 769 -30.16 -1.80 -7.34
N LEU A 770 -29.68 -1.38 -6.16
CA LEU A 770 -28.36 -1.76 -5.67
C LEU A 770 -28.25 -3.28 -5.49
N ASP A 771 -29.34 -3.95 -5.10
CA ASP A 771 -29.36 -5.40 -4.93
C ASP A 771 -29.19 -6.16 -6.26
N SER A 772 -29.45 -5.51 -7.39
CA SER A 772 -29.19 -6.08 -8.73
C SER A 772 -27.70 -6.11 -9.10
N LEU A 773 -26.87 -5.31 -8.44
CA LEU A 773 -25.43 -5.23 -8.71
C LEU A 773 -24.62 -6.26 -7.91
N GLY A 774 -25.14 -6.72 -6.78
CA GLY A 774 -24.48 -7.67 -5.90
C GLY A 774 -24.88 -7.50 -4.43
N PRO A 775 -24.45 -8.43 -3.56
CA PRO A 775 -24.80 -8.38 -2.15
C PRO A 775 -24.09 -7.21 -1.45
N PHE A 776 -24.74 -6.64 -0.43
CA PHE A 776 -24.17 -5.55 0.36
C PHE A 776 -22.87 -5.94 1.07
N ARG A 777 -22.73 -7.20 1.48
CA ARG A 777 -21.52 -7.74 2.10
C ARG A 777 -21.03 -8.94 1.32
N TRP A 778 -19.71 -9.05 1.18
CA TRP A 778 -19.08 -10.28 0.74
C TRP A 778 -19.28 -11.38 1.80
N HIS A 779 -19.52 -12.59 1.33
CA HIS A 779 -19.47 -13.80 2.13
C HIS A 779 -18.54 -14.84 1.49
N PRO A 780 -17.89 -15.69 2.29
CA PRO A 780 -17.12 -16.84 1.79
C PRO A 780 -17.88 -17.68 0.74
N SER A 781 -17.16 -18.14 -0.29
CA SER A 781 -17.72 -19.03 -1.32
C SER A 781 -17.72 -20.48 -0.85
N PRO A 782 -18.73 -21.29 -1.23
CA PRO A 782 -18.70 -22.72 -0.96
C PRO A 782 -17.55 -23.41 -1.71
N ALA A 783 -16.87 -24.31 -1.04
CA ALA A 783 -15.86 -25.17 -1.65
C ALA A 783 -16.53 -26.21 -2.57
N VAL A 784 -15.93 -26.45 -3.74
CA VAL A 784 -16.41 -27.48 -4.67
C VAL A 784 -16.17 -28.85 -4.06
N THR A 785 -17.20 -29.69 -4.00
CA THR A 785 -17.07 -31.05 -3.46
C THR A 785 -16.22 -31.94 -4.37
N TRP A 786 -15.52 -32.92 -3.77
CA TRP A 786 -14.71 -33.92 -4.46
C TRP A 786 -14.89 -35.29 -3.81
N ASN A 787 -14.62 -36.34 -4.58
CA ASN A 787 -14.59 -37.73 -4.13
C ASN A 787 -13.45 -38.45 -4.87
N LEU A 788 -12.35 -38.66 -4.17
CA LEU A 788 -11.07 -39.12 -4.72
C LEU A 788 -10.54 -40.29 -3.90
N THR A 789 -9.44 -40.94 -4.33
CA THR A 789 -8.82 -42.02 -3.57
C THR A 789 -7.56 -41.57 -2.86
N ASP A 790 -7.32 -42.13 -1.67
CA ASP A 790 -6.09 -41.90 -0.92
C ASP A 790 -4.97 -42.87 -1.27
N SER A 791 -3.80 -42.71 -0.62
CA SER A 791 -2.63 -43.58 -0.81
C SER A 791 -2.83 -45.07 -0.47
N GLN A 792 -3.96 -45.45 0.14
CA GLN A 792 -4.34 -46.83 0.46
C GLN A 792 -5.47 -47.35 -0.45
N GLY A 793 -5.93 -46.55 -1.41
CA GLY A 793 -7.05 -46.88 -2.29
C GLY A 793 -8.43 -46.67 -1.66
N GLU A 794 -8.49 -46.01 -0.50
CA GLU A 794 -9.75 -45.74 0.19
C GLU A 794 -10.38 -44.43 -0.33
N PRO A 795 -11.71 -44.38 -0.52
CA PRO A 795 -12.39 -43.17 -0.96
C PRO A 795 -12.33 -42.08 0.13
N ARG A 796 -12.10 -40.84 -0.30
CA ARG A 796 -12.10 -39.63 0.53
C ARG A 796 -12.93 -38.57 -0.15
N SER A 797 -13.75 -37.87 0.62
CA SER A 797 -14.57 -36.76 0.14
C SER A 797 -14.44 -35.53 1.03
N LEU A 798 -14.68 -34.36 0.45
CA LEU A 798 -14.83 -33.13 1.22
C LEU A 798 -15.94 -33.25 2.29
N GLU A 799 -16.98 -34.06 2.02
CA GLU A 799 -18.07 -34.29 2.97
C GLU A 799 -17.62 -34.99 4.26
N ASP A 800 -16.48 -35.71 4.24
CA ASP A 800 -15.89 -36.36 5.44
C ASP A 800 -15.42 -35.33 6.49
N TYR A 801 -15.33 -34.07 6.11
CA TYR A 801 -14.91 -32.96 6.95
C TYR A 801 -16.08 -32.07 7.41
N ARG A 802 -17.34 -32.39 7.07
CA ARG A 802 -18.49 -31.62 7.59
C ARG A 802 -18.49 -31.60 9.12
N GLY A 803 -18.77 -30.43 9.68
CA GLY A 803 -18.74 -30.22 11.14
C GLY A 803 -17.35 -29.94 11.72
N ARG A 804 -16.29 -29.92 10.90
CA ARG A 804 -14.93 -29.54 11.32
C ARG A 804 -14.17 -28.82 10.21
N PRO A 805 -13.29 -27.86 10.53
CA PRO A 805 -12.47 -27.19 9.52
C PRO A 805 -11.39 -28.12 8.94
N VAL A 806 -11.00 -27.87 7.68
CA VAL A 806 -9.93 -28.61 6.98
C VAL A 806 -9.04 -27.66 6.18
N VAL A 807 -7.74 -27.91 6.21
CA VAL A 807 -6.76 -27.31 5.30
C VAL A 807 -6.50 -28.27 4.14
N VAL A 808 -6.74 -27.79 2.91
CA VAL A 808 -6.52 -28.56 1.67
C VAL A 808 -5.30 -27.98 0.93
N ILE A 809 -4.29 -28.81 0.70
CA ILE A 809 -3.06 -28.44 -0.02
C ILE A 809 -3.06 -29.13 -1.39
N PHE A 810 -3.01 -28.35 -2.47
CA PHE A 810 -2.82 -28.85 -3.83
C PHE A 810 -1.33 -28.80 -4.18
N TYR A 811 -0.73 -29.95 -4.50
CA TYR A 811 0.69 -30.07 -4.83
C TYR A 811 0.91 -30.88 -6.12
N LEU A 812 1.96 -30.54 -6.87
CA LEU A 812 2.18 -31.01 -8.26
C LEU A 812 2.77 -32.43 -8.38
N GLY A 813 2.86 -33.18 -7.27
CA GLY A 813 3.38 -34.55 -7.26
C GLY A 813 4.83 -34.74 -6.78
N TYR A 814 5.29 -36.00 -6.77
CA TYR A 814 6.55 -36.42 -6.11
C TYR A 814 7.82 -35.84 -6.75
N ALA A 815 7.79 -35.53 -8.05
CA ALA A 815 8.93 -34.99 -8.80
C ALA A 815 9.13 -33.48 -8.56
N CYS A 816 8.18 -32.81 -7.90
CA CYS A 816 8.22 -31.39 -7.61
C CYS A 816 8.99 -31.14 -6.30
N LEU A 817 10.18 -30.54 -6.42
CA LEU A 817 11.03 -30.21 -5.25
C LEU A 817 10.35 -29.21 -4.31
N HIS A 818 9.70 -28.18 -4.84
CA HIS A 818 9.01 -27.16 -4.05
C HIS A 818 7.79 -27.74 -3.29
N CYS A 819 7.13 -28.75 -3.86
CA CYS A 819 6.08 -29.48 -3.18
C CYS A 819 6.61 -30.24 -1.97
N ALA A 820 7.80 -30.84 -2.09
CA ALA A 820 8.50 -31.48 -0.97
C ALA A 820 8.71 -30.50 0.19
N GLU A 821 9.26 -29.33 -0.14
CA GLU A 821 9.53 -28.27 0.82
C GLU A 821 8.25 -27.83 1.54
N GLN A 822 7.15 -27.65 0.79
CA GLN A 822 5.86 -27.26 1.36
C GLN A 822 5.32 -28.31 2.34
N LEU A 823 5.27 -29.57 1.94
CA LEU A 823 4.76 -30.63 2.80
C LEU A 823 5.64 -30.81 4.05
N GLN A 824 6.95 -30.64 3.93
CA GLN A 824 7.88 -30.64 5.08
C GLN A 824 7.69 -29.43 6.00
N ALA A 825 7.28 -28.27 5.47
CA ALA A 825 6.95 -27.12 6.30
C ALA A 825 5.67 -27.33 7.13
N PHE A 826 4.64 -27.97 6.55
CA PHE A 826 3.37 -28.25 7.23
C PHE A 826 3.43 -29.46 8.18
N SER A 827 4.25 -30.47 7.87
CA SER A 827 4.40 -31.69 8.67
C SER A 827 4.61 -31.45 10.19
N PRO A 828 5.58 -30.63 10.64
CA PRO A 828 5.78 -30.38 12.07
C PRO A 828 4.63 -29.61 12.73
N MET A 829 3.77 -28.96 11.93
CA MET A 829 2.63 -28.18 12.43
C MET A 829 1.32 -28.97 12.49
N ALA A 830 1.27 -30.18 11.91
CA ALA A 830 0.05 -30.98 11.84
C ALA A 830 -0.57 -31.26 13.22
N GLU A 831 0.26 -31.45 14.25
CA GLU A 831 -0.22 -31.63 15.64
C GLU A 831 -0.92 -30.37 16.17
N GLU A 832 -0.40 -29.18 15.88
CA GLU A 832 -1.00 -27.91 16.30
C GLU A 832 -2.31 -27.62 15.56
N PHE A 833 -2.38 -27.93 14.27
CA PHE A 833 -3.64 -27.90 13.52
C PHE A 833 -4.68 -28.86 14.12
N ALA A 834 -4.27 -30.11 14.42
CA ALA A 834 -5.16 -31.09 15.04
C ALA A 834 -5.64 -30.64 16.43
N LYS A 835 -4.78 -30.02 17.25
CA LYS A 835 -5.17 -29.40 18.54
C LYS A 835 -6.18 -28.26 18.36
N ALA A 836 -6.09 -27.52 17.27
CA ALA A 836 -7.07 -26.51 16.88
C ALA A 836 -8.35 -27.10 16.26
N GLY A 837 -8.45 -28.43 16.12
CA GLY A 837 -9.58 -29.12 15.51
C GLY A 837 -9.61 -29.04 13.98
N ILE A 838 -8.47 -28.69 13.36
CA ILE A 838 -8.31 -28.54 11.91
C ILE A 838 -7.51 -29.73 11.39
N GLU A 839 -8.08 -30.48 10.44
CA GLU A 839 -7.35 -31.54 9.73
C GLU A 839 -6.62 -30.97 8.51
N ILE A 840 -5.53 -31.63 8.10
CA ILE A 840 -4.80 -31.29 6.87
C ILE A 840 -4.99 -32.46 5.90
N VAL A 841 -5.23 -32.14 4.63
CA VAL A 841 -5.19 -33.07 3.51
C VAL A 841 -4.37 -32.49 2.37
N ALA A 842 -3.68 -33.35 1.63
CA ALA A 842 -2.92 -32.96 0.44
C ALA A 842 -3.39 -33.72 -0.79
N ILE A 843 -3.81 -32.98 -1.83
CA ILE A 843 -4.29 -33.50 -3.12
C ILE A 843 -3.17 -33.34 -4.15
N SER A 844 -2.79 -34.45 -4.78
CA SER A 844 -1.71 -34.55 -5.76
C SER A 844 -2.23 -34.71 -7.18
N SER A 845 -1.47 -34.22 -8.16
CA SER A 845 -1.66 -34.60 -9.57
C SER A 845 -1.14 -36.00 -9.90
N ASP A 846 -0.44 -36.66 -8.98
CA ASP A 846 0.07 -38.03 -9.18
C ASP A 846 -1.07 -39.06 -9.16
N PRO A 847 -0.94 -40.17 -9.91
CA PRO A 847 -1.82 -41.32 -9.77
C PRO A 847 -1.62 -42.01 -8.40
N GLU A 848 -2.63 -42.76 -7.95
CA GLU A 848 -2.64 -43.46 -6.66
C GLU A 848 -1.37 -44.29 -6.41
N SER A 849 -0.89 -45.00 -7.43
CA SER A 849 0.32 -45.83 -7.35
C SER A 849 1.58 -45.04 -6.99
N ASP A 850 1.58 -43.74 -7.25
CA ASP A 850 2.75 -42.86 -7.14
C ASP A 850 2.73 -42.02 -5.86
N LEU A 851 1.61 -41.92 -5.15
CA LEU A 851 1.55 -41.27 -3.83
C LEU A 851 2.52 -41.90 -2.83
N GLN A 852 2.75 -43.22 -2.93
CA GLN A 852 3.72 -43.93 -2.10
C GLN A 852 5.17 -43.51 -2.41
N LYS A 853 5.44 -42.97 -3.61
CA LYS A 853 6.75 -42.40 -3.94
C LYS A 853 6.94 -41.07 -3.22
N SER A 854 5.92 -40.21 -3.16
CA SER A 854 5.96 -38.97 -2.36
C SER A 854 6.32 -39.27 -0.91
N ILE A 855 5.67 -40.27 -0.29
CA ILE A 855 5.94 -40.66 1.11
C ILE A 855 7.41 -41.09 1.30
N LYS A 856 7.98 -41.83 0.35
CA LYS A 856 9.38 -42.31 0.41
C LYS A 856 10.38 -41.19 0.15
N LEU A 857 10.08 -40.25 -0.74
CA LEU A 857 10.99 -39.15 -1.09
C LEU A 857 11.14 -38.12 0.05
N TYR A 858 10.16 -38.01 0.95
CA TYR A 858 10.08 -36.92 1.94
C TYR A 858 10.49 -37.34 3.36
N ASP A 859 11.67 -37.97 3.49
CA ASP A 859 12.39 -38.32 4.75
C ASP A 859 12.07 -39.69 5.38
N ASP A 860 11.53 -40.67 4.62
CA ASP A 860 11.14 -42.03 5.08
C ASP A 860 10.20 -42.07 6.31
N LYS A 861 9.74 -40.91 6.78
CA LYS A 861 8.76 -40.74 7.84
C LYS A 861 7.39 -40.54 7.20
N PRO A 862 6.34 -41.21 7.68
CA PRO A 862 5.00 -40.99 7.16
C PRO A 862 4.60 -39.53 7.39
N LEU A 863 4.11 -38.87 6.33
CA LEU A 863 3.49 -37.55 6.47
C LEU A 863 2.28 -37.66 7.43
N PRO A 864 2.11 -36.73 8.36
CA PRO A 864 1.09 -36.81 9.40
C PRO A 864 -0.33 -36.43 8.91
N PHE A 865 -0.54 -36.39 7.61
CA PHE A 865 -1.80 -36.03 6.97
C PHE A 865 -2.06 -36.86 5.70
N THR A 866 -3.33 -36.96 5.32
CA THR A 866 -3.79 -37.82 4.21
C THR A 866 -3.34 -37.28 2.85
N LEU A 867 -2.76 -38.15 2.02
CA LEU A 867 -2.47 -37.89 0.61
C LEU A 867 -3.56 -38.47 -0.28
N ILE A 868 -4.01 -37.67 -1.25
CA ILE A 868 -5.15 -37.96 -2.15
C ILE A 868 -4.70 -37.77 -3.61
N SER A 869 -5.19 -38.60 -4.52
CA SER A 869 -4.84 -38.61 -5.94
C SER A 869 -5.92 -37.94 -6.81
N ASP A 870 -5.55 -36.96 -7.64
CA ASP A 870 -6.39 -36.28 -8.65
C ASP A 870 -5.69 -36.27 -10.03
N PRO A 871 -5.44 -37.43 -10.65
CA PRO A 871 -4.59 -37.53 -11.84
C PRO A 871 -5.22 -36.94 -13.11
N ASP A 872 -6.53 -36.73 -13.13
CA ASP A 872 -7.26 -36.08 -14.23
C ASP A 872 -7.37 -34.55 -14.06
N LEU A 873 -6.86 -34.02 -12.95
CA LEU A 873 -6.82 -32.60 -12.58
C LEU A 873 -8.20 -31.94 -12.49
N GLN A 874 -9.30 -32.70 -12.37
CA GLN A 874 -10.63 -32.11 -12.29
C GLN A 874 -10.80 -31.30 -11.01
N THR A 875 -10.26 -31.79 -9.90
CA THR A 875 -10.31 -31.09 -8.61
C THR A 875 -9.37 -29.88 -8.61
N PHE A 876 -8.15 -30.01 -9.18
CA PHE A 876 -7.25 -28.86 -9.39
C PHE A 876 -7.94 -27.72 -10.16
N LYS A 877 -8.61 -28.03 -11.28
CA LYS A 877 -9.35 -27.05 -12.09
C LYS A 877 -10.53 -26.45 -11.33
N ALA A 878 -11.30 -27.25 -10.60
CA ALA A 878 -12.44 -26.78 -9.81
C ALA A 878 -12.03 -25.80 -8.71
N TYR A 879 -10.83 -25.98 -8.13
CA TYR A 879 -10.26 -25.08 -7.13
C TYR A 879 -9.41 -23.95 -7.72
N ARG A 880 -9.37 -23.80 -9.06
CA ARG A 880 -8.52 -22.83 -9.77
C ARG A 880 -7.03 -22.98 -9.44
N ALA A 881 -6.60 -24.14 -8.95
CA ALA A 881 -5.20 -24.52 -8.79
C ALA A 881 -4.65 -25.04 -10.14
N PHE A 882 -4.98 -24.39 -11.24
CA PHE A 882 -4.61 -24.83 -12.60
C PHE A 882 -4.41 -23.61 -13.49
N ASP A 883 -3.41 -23.60 -14.36
CA ASP A 883 -3.21 -22.57 -15.37
C ASP A 883 -3.91 -22.97 -16.67
N ASP A 884 -4.99 -22.27 -17.01
CA ASP A 884 -5.77 -22.54 -18.22
C ASP A 884 -5.05 -22.12 -19.52
N PHE A 885 -4.06 -21.24 -19.43
CA PHE A 885 -3.29 -20.77 -20.60
C PHE A 885 -2.12 -21.71 -20.89
N GLU A 886 -1.40 -22.16 -19.86
CA GLU A 886 -0.26 -23.07 -19.99
C GLU A 886 -0.66 -24.56 -19.85
N ASN A 887 -1.91 -24.85 -19.48
CA ASN A 887 -2.45 -26.20 -19.25
C ASN A 887 -1.62 -27.00 -18.23
N GLN A 888 -1.28 -26.37 -17.10
CA GLN A 888 -0.46 -26.94 -16.03
C GLN A 888 -1.11 -26.81 -14.65
N PRO A 889 -0.92 -27.79 -13.74
CA PRO A 889 -1.35 -27.64 -12.36
C PRO A 889 -0.53 -26.54 -11.63
N LEU A 890 -1.18 -25.88 -10.67
CA LEU A 890 -0.60 -24.87 -9.78
C LEU A 890 -0.66 -25.34 -8.33
N HIS A 891 0.15 -24.73 -7.48
CA HIS A 891 0.04 -24.93 -6.04
C HIS A 891 -1.19 -24.20 -5.51
N GLY A 892 -1.83 -24.80 -4.51
CA GLY A 892 -2.97 -24.22 -3.83
C GLY A 892 -2.94 -24.56 -2.34
N THR A 893 -3.39 -23.65 -1.49
CA THR A 893 -3.60 -23.91 -0.06
C THR A 893 -4.89 -23.23 0.34
N PHE A 894 -5.82 -23.99 0.91
CA PHE A 894 -7.16 -23.53 1.24
C PHE A 894 -7.48 -23.84 2.70
N LEU A 895 -8.12 -22.91 3.40
CA LEU A 895 -8.81 -23.16 4.66
C LEU A 895 -10.31 -23.22 4.39
N ILE A 896 -10.91 -24.37 4.68
CA ILE A 896 -12.34 -24.61 4.53
C ILE A 896 -12.93 -24.80 5.93
N ASP A 897 -14.03 -24.11 6.25
CA ASP A 897 -14.68 -24.24 7.55
C ASP A 897 -15.60 -25.47 7.66
N SER A 898 -16.20 -25.66 8.83
CA SER A 898 -17.11 -26.77 9.11
C SER A 898 -18.38 -26.79 8.26
N GLU A 899 -18.75 -25.66 7.65
CA GLU A 899 -19.88 -25.51 6.73
C GLU A 899 -19.44 -25.66 5.26
N GLY A 900 -18.16 -25.93 5.02
CA GLY A 900 -17.57 -26.10 3.69
C GLY A 900 -17.40 -24.80 2.92
N LEU A 901 -17.28 -23.67 3.60
CA LEU A 901 -16.99 -22.39 2.98
C LEU A 901 -15.48 -22.14 2.95
N ILE A 902 -14.97 -21.62 1.84
CA ILE A 902 -13.57 -21.23 1.67
C ILE A 902 -13.33 -19.93 2.44
N ARG A 903 -12.66 -20.03 3.59
CA ARG A 903 -12.36 -18.89 4.46
C ARG A 903 -11.05 -18.22 4.11
N TRP A 904 -10.11 -18.96 3.55
CA TRP A 904 -8.81 -18.44 3.15
C TRP A 904 -8.24 -19.28 2.01
N GLN A 905 -7.46 -18.66 1.12
CA GLN A 905 -6.76 -19.36 0.05
C GLN A 905 -5.49 -18.63 -0.42
N ASP A 906 -4.53 -19.38 -0.92
CA ASP A 906 -3.42 -18.89 -1.74
C ASP A 906 -3.20 -19.85 -2.91
N ILE A 907 -3.03 -19.29 -4.11
CA ILE A 907 -2.89 -20.04 -5.36
C ILE A 907 -1.77 -19.39 -6.17
N GLY A 908 -0.82 -20.19 -6.65
CA GLY A 908 0.32 -19.68 -7.40
C GLY A 908 1.21 -20.76 -7.99
N PHE A 909 2.18 -20.32 -8.77
CA PHE A 909 3.24 -21.22 -9.23
C PHE A 909 4.21 -21.59 -8.10
N GLU A 910 4.40 -20.70 -7.12
CA GLU A 910 5.14 -20.99 -5.89
C GLU A 910 4.19 -21.59 -4.83
N PRO A 911 4.61 -22.61 -4.08
CA PRO A 911 3.83 -23.10 -2.95
C PRO A 911 3.79 -22.10 -1.80
N PHE A 912 2.70 -22.15 -1.03
CA PHE A 912 2.57 -21.33 0.18
C PHE A 912 3.33 -21.95 1.36
N MET A 913 4.34 -21.24 1.87
CA MET A 913 5.33 -21.77 2.83
C MET A 913 5.15 -21.28 4.28
N LYS A 914 3.97 -20.77 4.67
CA LYS A 914 3.75 -20.15 6.00
C LYS A 914 2.64 -20.82 6.82
N PRO A 915 2.81 -22.08 7.24
CA PRO A 915 1.77 -22.82 7.97
C PRO A 915 1.32 -22.15 9.28
N GLN A 916 2.24 -21.53 10.04
CA GLN A 916 1.89 -20.77 11.25
C GLN A 916 0.92 -19.64 10.96
N PHE A 917 1.11 -18.93 9.85
CA PHE A 917 0.18 -17.86 9.45
C PHE A 917 -1.23 -18.42 9.20
N VAL A 918 -1.34 -19.58 8.53
CA VAL A 918 -2.65 -20.21 8.26
C VAL A 918 -3.32 -20.63 9.57
N LEU A 919 -2.57 -21.17 10.53
CA LEU A 919 -3.09 -21.55 11.84
C LEU A 919 -3.61 -20.32 12.62
N ASP A 920 -2.81 -19.25 12.67
CA ASP A 920 -3.18 -18.00 13.36
C ASP A 920 -4.43 -17.37 12.72
N GLU A 921 -4.48 -17.35 11.38
CA GLU A 921 -5.59 -16.79 10.64
C GLU A 921 -6.85 -17.66 10.74
N ALA A 922 -6.71 -18.99 10.79
CA ALA A 922 -7.81 -19.90 11.07
C ALA A 922 -8.40 -19.65 12.47
N ALA A 923 -7.57 -19.42 13.48
CA ALA A 923 -8.02 -19.08 14.82
C ALA A 923 -8.82 -17.76 14.86
N ARG A 924 -8.58 -16.83 13.93
CA ARG A 924 -9.33 -15.57 13.80
C ARG A 924 -10.63 -15.73 13.01
N LEU A 925 -10.58 -16.48 11.91
CA LEU A 925 -11.71 -16.65 11.00
C LEU A 925 -12.76 -17.64 11.51
N LEU A 926 -12.34 -18.71 12.20
CA LEU A 926 -13.24 -19.81 12.58
C LEU A 926 -13.93 -19.63 13.94
N LYS A 927 -13.47 -18.68 14.77
CA LYS A 927 -14.17 -18.38 16.03
C LYS A 927 -15.50 -17.70 15.74
N PRO A 928 -16.59 -18.07 16.44
CA PRO A 928 -17.80 -17.27 16.46
C PRO A 928 -17.42 -15.86 16.89
N GLN A 929 -17.73 -14.88 16.05
CA GLN A 929 -17.38 -13.49 16.29
C GLN A 929 -18.51 -12.74 16.96
#